data_AF-A0A6A3FIK7-F1
#
_entry.id   AF-A0A6A3FIK7-F1
#
_cell.length_a   1.000
_cell.length_b   1.000
_cell.length_c   1.000
_cell.angle_alpha   90.00
_cell.angle_beta   90.00
_cell.angle_gamma   90.00
#
_symmetry.space_group_name_H-M   'P 1'
#
loop_
_entity.id
_entity.type
_entity.pdbx_description
1 polymer ?
#
loop_
_entity_poly.entity_id
_entity_poly.type
_entity_poly.pdbx_seq_one_letter_code
_entity_poly.pdbx_strand_id
1 'polypeptide(L)'
;MADYNVLKTPQGDSGSPRNQPLAQQGSPSTVVHVVRFFIVLAIAVFIFGNIATWAPMYELNLQNTMMEWWNGYPDMPAMSSHGHMGYILDTGIGRNITESGHTEMVRPTFLFIFCIVPFIVSVLLIEYLRHINTARRLTSTLIWRFAMLMRRKPKFPVLGVSRFSVGEWIVGVVYVLGGNALCWWYEWDRRVDAATDAGTLTTSKYWNIIGISAAYLCIYNMAFLLLPVTRNSGWMEFFNVSYANGVKFHRWIGFMTVITGVVHMLGYWVYWVRLGTWQVNQLPCTNCDFTLDNSGGGYYAWFNFFGFISVLALVLMIPTSFPIIRRKAYEWFYISHWVLFVIAVLFAILHWAQIIWWILPSGCVWFVSRAASSWNAMTPVSVKEFSVIGEGDDELVKIVVKRAAPGTSPSSSSYDYKVGNFLYLNVPQISKLEWHALTIASSPKTNPTDVTLLVKPLGDWSKNLVQYAKACSRDNMVPLMYMDGFYGASLELYEDYSTVCLVGGGIGVTPVLAILDDLAAKLSSNGASWTQRFTFIFTFRELSVFQTVAPVLAKLREMDPHEQFFRVHLFATGAYSEAELNQKLETSPTKEILDAASGKSASRAARPFYEPLRSSNMMRFIMYLVLYVVAIAVVFAVRWGNGVIQGANHFELWPLERAFELGMFCLTIVVVYAFVWYEYTMFRRSHAASEPTPIASETPLSNFAAFGGDVHSVGDLISHFNATVGERPNMQSLLQQTLEVHKMDDYSASLLPAVGVVVSGPAGLKMVTNEAIFALGGGNFDVHEEEFEL
;
A
#
# COMPACT_ATOMS: atom_id res chain seq x y z
N MET A 1 42.82 -22.48 -0.04
CA MET A 1 43.47 -21.72 -1.13
C MET A 1 42.53 -21.71 -2.32
N ALA A 2 41.73 -20.66 -2.45
CA ALA A 2 41.00 -20.28 -3.65
C ALA A 2 40.76 -18.77 -3.49
N ASP A 3 41.57 -17.98 -4.20
CA ASP A 3 41.62 -16.52 -4.14
C ASP A 3 40.35 -15.90 -4.72
N TYR A 4 39.62 -15.14 -3.91
CA TYR A 4 38.61 -14.19 -4.38
C TYR A 4 39.26 -12.82 -4.52
N ASN A 5 39.56 -12.43 -5.76
CA ASN A 5 40.04 -11.09 -6.09
C ASN A 5 38.92 -10.06 -5.84
N VAL A 6 39.18 -9.17 -4.89
CA VAL A 6 38.40 -7.97 -4.59
C VAL A 6 38.41 -7.06 -5.82
N LEU A 7 37.22 -6.75 -6.35
CA LEU A 7 37.02 -5.67 -7.31
C LEU A 7 37.42 -4.35 -6.65
N LYS A 8 38.58 -3.83 -7.04
CA LYS A 8 39.09 -2.52 -6.62
C LYS A 8 38.12 -1.43 -7.08
N THR A 9 37.79 -0.52 -6.17
CA THR A 9 37.24 0.80 -6.46
C THR A 9 38.14 1.55 -7.46
N PRO A 10 37.59 2.29 -8.43
CA PRO A 10 38.42 3.14 -9.29
C PRO A 10 38.96 4.30 -8.45
N GLN A 11 40.29 4.43 -8.39
CA GLN A 11 40.95 5.64 -7.90
C GLN A 11 40.58 6.80 -8.84
N GLY A 12 40.20 7.94 -8.26
CA GLY A 12 39.96 9.17 -9.00
C GLY A 12 41.29 9.75 -9.48
N ASP A 13 41.55 9.67 -10.78
CA ASP A 13 42.64 10.42 -11.41
C ASP A 13 42.23 11.89 -11.57
N SER A 14 43.07 12.76 -11.02
CA SER A 14 43.03 14.20 -11.12
C SER A 14 43.56 14.66 -12.48
N GLY A 15 42.68 15.19 -13.34
CA GLY A 15 43.11 15.87 -14.57
C GLY A 15 42.00 16.39 -15.49
N SER A 16 41.80 17.72 -15.47
CA SER A 16 41.24 18.60 -16.54
C SER A 16 39.81 18.35 -17.09
N PRO A 17 38.94 19.39 -17.16
CA PRO A 17 37.57 19.26 -17.62
C PRO A 17 37.46 19.48 -19.14
N ARG A 18 37.27 18.41 -19.92
CA ARG A 18 36.71 18.53 -21.28
C ARG A 18 36.06 17.23 -21.72
N ASN A 19 34.77 17.32 -22.03
CA ASN A 19 33.95 16.35 -22.76
C ASN A 19 33.91 14.92 -22.18
N GLN A 20 33.10 14.69 -21.15
CA GLN A 20 32.49 13.37 -20.96
C GLN A 20 31.11 13.36 -21.63
N PRO A 21 30.87 12.46 -22.61
CA PRO A 21 29.54 12.29 -23.16
C PRO A 21 28.61 11.66 -22.11
N LEU A 22 27.34 12.08 -22.15
CA LEU A 22 26.21 11.49 -21.43
C LEU A 22 26.40 9.99 -21.19
N ALA A 23 26.29 9.57 -19.93
CA ALA A 23 26.34 8.19 -19.48
C ALA A 23 25.68 7.24 -20.50
N GLN A 24 26.45 6.28 -20.98
CA GLN A 24 26.02 5.24 -21.92
C GLN A 24 24.65 4.66 -21.50
N GLN A 25 23.65 4.89 -22.35
CA GLN A 25 22.38 4.18 -22.36
C GLN A 25 22.64 2.71 -22.67
N GLY A 26 22.72 1.87 -21.64
CA GLY A 26 22.73 0.42 -21.82
C GLY A 26 21.40 -0.05 -22.42
N SER A 27 21.46 -0.80 -23.53
CA SER A 27 20.26 -1.46 -24.07
C SER A 27 19.63 -2.35 -22.99
N PRO A 28 18.30 -2.41 -22.89
CA PRO A 28 17.66 -3.30 -21.92
C PRO A 28 18.11 -4.73 -22.20
N SER A 29 18.65 -5.43 -21.19
CA SER A 29 19.10 -6.81 -21.40
C SER A 29 17.89 -7.66 -21.83
N THR A 30 18.09 -8.57 -22.77
CA THR A 30 17.04 -9.48 -23.28
C THR A 30 16.27 -10.17 -22.14
N VAL A 31 16.94 -10.41 -21.01
CA VAL A 31 16.37 -10.95 -19.78
C VAL A 31 15.21 -10.10 -19.24
N VAL A 32 15.32 -8.76 -19.25
CA VAL A 32 14.26 -7.87 -18.75
C VAL A 32 13.00 -7.97 -19.59
N HIS A 33 13.15 -8.05 -20.92
CA HIS A 33 12.01 -8.21 -21.83
C HIS A 33 11.33 -9.56 -21.65
N VAL A 34 12.11 -10.63 -21.48
CA VAL A 34 11.59 -11.98 -21.20
C VAL A 34 10.81 -11.99 -19.88
N VAL A 35 11.32 -11.41 -18.80
CA VAL A 35 10.59 -11.40 -17.54
C VAL A 35 9.33 -10.53 -17.60
N ARG A 36 9.39 -9.36 -18.28
CA ARG A 36 8.20 -8.53 -18.51
C ARG A 36 7.13 -9.28 -19.30
N PHE A 37 7.51 -10.05 -20.31
CA PHE A 37 6.60 -10.91 -21.06
C PHE A 37 5.93 -11.94 -20.13
N PHE A 38 6.70 -12.61 -19.27
CA PHE A 38 6.13 -13.58 -18.33
C PHE A 38 5.20 -12.95 -17.29
N ILE A 39 5.45 -11.71 -16.84
CA ILE A 39 4.49 -10.98 -15.98
C ILE A 39 3.19 -10.73 -16.74
N VAL A 40 3.27 -10.18 -17.95
CA VAL A 40 2.07 -9.88 -18.74
C VAL A 40 1.31 -11.16 -19.06
N LEU A 41 2.02 -12.25 -19.38
CA LEU A 41 1.44 -13.57 -19.59
C LEU A 41 0.77 -14.08 -18.31
N ALA A 42 1.42 -13.99 -17.16
CA ALA A 42 0.85 -14.46 -15.89
C ALA A 42 -0.38 -13.64 -15.48
N ILE A 43 -0.40 -12.33 -15.73
CA ILE A 43 -1.59 -11.48 -15.57
C ILE A 43 -2.68 -11.87 -16.56
N ALA A 44 -2.35 -12.13 -17.82
CA ALA A 44 -3.31 -12.56 -18.83
C ALA A 44 -3.91 -13.94 -18.47
N VAL A 45 -3.09 -14.87 -17.98
CA VAL A 45 -3.54 -16.18 -17.48
C VAL A 45 -4.38 -16.01 -16.22
N PHE A 46 -4.03 -15.09 -15.30
CA PHE A 46 -4.86 -14.77 -14.14
C PHE A 46 -6.23 -14.22 -14.53
N ILE A 47 -6.27 -13.28 -15.48
CA ILE A 47 -7.53 -12.70 -16.00
C ILE A 47 -8.33 -13.78 -16.71
N PHE A 48 -7.70 -14.57 -17.59
CA PHE A 48 -8.33 -15.71 -18.25
C PHE A 48 -8.85 -16.71 -17.22
N GLY A 49 -8.06 -17.07 -16.21
CA GLY A 49 -8.44 -18.00 -15.15
C GLY A 49 -9.67 -17.49 -14.39
N ASN A 50 -9.71 -16.21 -14.03
CA ASN A 50 -10.89 -15.62 -13.42
C ASN A 50 -12.10 -15.71 -14.37
N ILE A 51 -11.97 -15.27 -15.63
CA ILE A 51 -13.06 -15.32 -16.61
C ILE A 51 -13.53 -16.76 -16.85
N ALA A 52 -12.61 -17.69 -17.07
CA ALA A 52 -12.86 -19.09 -17.36
C ALA A 52 -13.44 -19.84 -16.15
N THR A 53 -13.13 -19.42 -14.91
CA THR A 53 -13.75 -19.96 -13.69
C THR A 53 -15.25 -19.69 -13.69
N TRP A 54 -15.66 -18.58 -14.30
CA TRP A 54 -17.03 -18.10 -14.36
C TRP A 54 -17.64 -18.17 -15.78
N ALA A 55 -17.03 -18.93 -16.70
CA ALA A 55 -17.51 -19.04 -18.09
C ALA A 55 -18.05 -20.46 -18.37
N PRO A 56 -19.33 -20.60 -18.80
CA PRO A 56 -19.99 -21.89 -18.95
C PRO A 56 -19.29 -22.87 -19.89
N MET A 57 -18.72 -22.36 -20.99
CA MET A 57 -18.06 -23.17 -22.03
C MET A 57 -16.78 -23.84 -21.51
N TYR A 58 -16.07 -23.18 -20.59
CA TYR A 58 -14.82 -23.70 -20.05
C TYR A 58 -15.09 -24.70 -18.94
N GLU A 59 -16.06 -24.45 -18.07
CA GLU A 59 -16.35 -25.31 -16.91
C GLU A 59 -16.66 -26.77 -17.28
N LEU A 60 -17.52 -27.03 -18.26
CA LEU A 60 -17.88 -28.41 -18.66
C LEU A 60 -16.66 -29.17 -19.18
N ASN A 61 -15.86 -28.52 -20.03
CA ASN A 61 -14.60 -29.08 -20.50
C ASN A 61 -13.60 -29.27 -19.36
N LEU A 62 -13.61 -28.36 -18.38
CA LEU A 62 -12.72 -28.40 -17.24
C LEU A 62 -13.05 -29.49 -16.24
N GLN A 63 -14.33 -29.66 -15.94
CA GLN A 63 -14.85 -30.75 -15.14
C GLN A 63 -14.48 -32.07 -15.82
N ASN A 64 -14.80 -32.24 -17.10
CA ASN A 64 -14.48 -33.47 -17.83
C ASN A 64 -12.96 -33.76 -17.84
N THR A 65 -12.11 -32.74 -18.01
CA THR A 65 -10.65 -32.92 -18.07
C THR A 65 -10.02 -33.16 -16.70
N MET A 66 -10.44 -32.43 -15.66
CA MET A 66 -9.86 -32.51 -14.32
C MET A 66 -10.46 -33.65 -13.48
N MET A 67 -11.67 -34.12 -13.80
CA MET A 67 -12.30 -35.29 -13.17
C MET A 67 -11.42 -36.53 -13.34
N GLU A 68 -10.84 -36.74 -14.52
CA GLU A 68 -9.90 -37.85 -14.75
C GLU A 68 -8.65 -37.77 -13.86
N TRP A 69 -8.23 -36.56 -13.49
CA TRP A 69 -7.04 -36.33 -12.65
C TRP A 69 -7.29 -36.57 -11.15
N TRP A 70 -8.51 -36.28 -10.68
CA TRP A 70 -8.91 -36.42 -9.27
C TRP A 70 -9.61 -37.75 -8.96
N ASN A 71 -10.04 -38.49 -9.99
CA ASN A 71 -10.56 -39.86 -9.86
C ASN A 71 -9.40 -40.86 -9.76
N GLY A 72 -8.68 -40.81 -8.65
CA GLY A 72 -7.49 -41.63 -8.37
C GLY A 72 -7.74 -43.09 -7.95
N TYR A 73 -8.80 -43.75 -8.41
CA TYR A 73 -8.94 -45.21 -8.23
C TYR A 73 -9.03 -45.90 -9.60
N PRO A 74 -7.91 -46.43 -10.13
CA PRO A 74 -7.86 -47.04 -11.46
C PRO A 74 -8.76 -48.28 -11.66
N ASP A 75 -9.36 -48.83 -10.60
CA ASP A 75 -10.01 -50.16 -10.64
C ASP A 75 -11.35 -50.26 -9.90
N MET A 76 -12.03 -49.15 -9.59
CA MET A 76 -13.40 -49.21 -9.06
C MET A 76 -14.39 -49.16 -10.24
N PRO A 77 -15.07 -50.25 -10.60
CA PRO A 77 -16.08 -50.19 -11.65
C PRO A 77 -17.20 -49.26 -11.18
N ALA A 78 -17.54 -48.26 -12.01
CA ALA A 78 -18.74 -47.47 -11.83
C ALA A 78 -19.94 -48.43 -11.83
N MET A 79 -20.43 -48.76 -10.64
CA MET A 79 -21.52 -49.72 -10.48
C MET A 79 -22.80 -49.01 -10.91
N SER A 80 -23.18 -49.15 -12.18
CA SER A 80 -24.45 -48.70 -12.72
C SER A 80 -25.59 -49.55 -12.14
N SER A 81 -25.93 -49.30 -10.89
CA SER A 81 -27.08 -49.89 -10.25
C SER A 81 -28.28 -48.95 -10.45
N HIS A 82 -29.08 -49.30 -11.47
CA HIS A 82 -30.46 -48.84 -11.70
C HIS A 82 -30.65 -47.46 -12.33
N GLY A 83 -30.54 -47.40 -13.67
CA GLY A 83 -31.55 -46.80 -14.56
C GLY A 83 -31.89 -45.31 -14.45
N HIS A 84 -31.31 -44.55 -13.53
CA HIS A 84 -31.44 -43.11 -13.47
C HIS A 84 -30.09 -42.50 -13.81
N MET A 85 -29.98 -41.88 -15.00
CA MET A 85 -28.96 -40.86 -15.24
C MET A 85 -29.23 -39.72 -14.26
N GLY A 86 -28.70 -39.85 -13.05
CA GLY A 86 -28.66 -38.79 -12.07
C GLY A 86 -27.71 -37.73 -12.61
N TYR A 87 -28.27 -36.69 -13.23
CA TYR A 87 -27.58 -35.43 -13.38
C TYR A 87 -26.95 -35.10 -12.03
N ILE A 88 -25.65 -34.82 -12.02
CA ILE A 88 -24.92 -34.35 -10.85
C ILE A 88 -25.64 -33.09 -10.37
N LEU A 89 -26.52 -33.23 -9.38
CA LEU A 89 -27.18 -32.10 -8.76
C LEU A 89 -26.11 -31.45 -7.89
N ASP A 90 -25.54 -30.34 -8.37
CA ASP A 90 -24.76 -29.41 -7.55
C ASP A 90 -25.67 -28.91 -6.42
N THR A 91 -25.68 -29.60 -5.28
CA THR A 91 -26.37 -29.16 -4.06
C THR A 91 -25.73 -27.90 -3.48
N GLY A 92 -24.62 -27.43 -4.05
CA GLY A 92 -24.00 -26.14 -3.74
C GLY A 92 -23.26 -26.10 -2.41
N ILE A 93 -23.14 -27.22 -1.68
CA ILE A 93 -22.60 -27.23 -0.32
C ILE A 93 -21.78 -28.50 -0.06
N GLY A 94 -20.45 -28.36 -0.09
CA GLY A 94 -19.51 -29.06 0.80
C GLY A 94 -19.34 -30.58 0.78
N ARG A 95 -20.25 -31.37 0.20
CA ARG A 95 -20.13 -32.82 0.05
C ARG A 95 -20.77 -33.25 -1.28
N ASN A 96 -19.94 -33.52 -2.28
CA ASN A 96 -20.35 -34.31 -3.43
C ASN A 96 -19.23 -35.31 -3.77
N ILE A 97 -18.92 -36.17 -2.78
CA ILE A 97 -18.28 -37.45 -3.09
C ILE A 97 -19.37 -38.25 -3.78
N THR A 98 -19.46 -38.14 -5.10
CA THR A 98 -20.16 -39.17 -5.85
C THR A 98 -19.30 -40.44 -5.81
N GLU A 99 -19.91 -41.61 -5.95
CA GLU A 99 -19.20 -42.90 -6.06
C GLU A 99 -18.12 -42.92 -7.16
N SER A 100 -18.05 -41.88 -8.00
CA SER A 100 -17.08 -41.70 -9.07
C SER A 100 -15.89 -40.76 -8.77
N GLY A 101 -15.82 -40.07 -7.61
CA GLY A 101 -14.60 -39.35 -7.14
C GLY A 101 -14.76 -37.88 -6.70
N HIS A 102 -13.63 -37.17 -6.53
CA HIS A 102 -13.50 -35.86 -5.83
C HIS A 102 -13.90 -34.63 -6.66
N THR A 103 -15.15 -34.57 -7.14
CA THR A 103 -15.68 -33.47 -7.96
C THR A 103 -15.55 -32.09 -7.28
N GLU A 104 -15.60 -32.06 -5.95
CA GLU A 104 -15.45 -30.86 -5.11
C GLU A 104 -14.07 -30.19 -5.23
N MET A 105 -13.06 -30.93 -5.69
CA MET A 105 -11.68 -30.44 -5.83
C MET A 105 -11.41 -29.82 -7.21
N VAL A 106 -12.28 -30.04 -8.20
CA VAL A 106 -12.10 -29.54 -9.58
C VAL A 106 -12.03 -28.01 -9.63
N ARG A 107 -13.04 -27.32 -9.07
CA ARG A 107 -13.09 -25.85 -9.09
C ARG A 107 -11.96 -25.21 -8.26
N PRO A 108 -11.65 -25.66 -7.03
CA PRO A 108 -10.48 -25.21 -6.30
C PRO A 108 -9.17 -25.45 -7.05
N THR A 109 -9.01 -26.60 -7.72
CA THR A 109 -7.80 -26.92 -8.48
C THR A 109 -7.64 -26.02 -9.70
N PHE A 110 -8.72 -25.72 -10.41
CA PHE A 110 -8.70 -24.76 -11.51
C PHE A 110 -8.34 -23.36 -11.04
N LEU A 111 -9.03 -22.88 -10.02
CA LEU A 111 -8.74 -21.60 -9.40
C LEU A 111 -7.29 -21.55 -8.91
N PHE A 112 -6.80 -22.67 -8.38
CA PHE A 112 -5.42 -22.77 -7.94
C PHE A 112 -4.42 -22.66 -9.11
N ILE A 113 -4.59 -23.45 -10.17
CA ILE A 113 -3.66 -23.51 -11.31
C ILE A 113 -3.71 -22.24 -12.17
N PHE A 114 -4.89 -21.66 -12.36
CA PHE A 114 -5.10 -20.57 -13.32
C PHE A 114 -5.32 -19.21 -12.68
N CYS A 115 -5.59 -19.13 -11.38
CA CYS A 115 -5.66 -17.87 -10.65
C CYS A 115 -4.55 -17.76 -9.60
N ILE A 116 -4.37 -18.76 -8.72
CA ILE A 116 -3.43 -18.66 -7.60
C ILE A 116 -1.97 -18.77 -8.07
N VAL A 117 -1.62 -19.78 -8.87
CA VAL A 117 -0.26 -19.97 -9.38
C VAL A 117 0.19 -18.78 -10.24
N PRO A 118 -0.59 -18.26 -11.21
CA PRO A 118 -0.19 -17.11 -12.00
C PRO A 118 -0.09 -15.84 -11.15
N PHE A 119 -0.93 -15.69 -10.11
CA PHE A 119 -0.79 -14.59 -9.15
C PHE A 119 0.52 -14.70 -8.37
N ILE A 120 0.86 -15.88 -7.82
CA ILE A 120 2.12 -16.13 -7.11
C ILE A 120 3.31 -15.90 -8.02
N VAL A 121 3.29 -16.46 -9.23
CA VAL A 121 4.34 -16.25 -10.24
C VAL A 121 4.47 -14.77 -10.59
N SER A 122 3.36 -14.05 -10.77
CA SER A 122 3.39 -12.61 -11.01
C SER A 122 4.06 -11.85 -9.86
N VAL A 123 3.69 -12.15 -8.61
CA VAL A 123 4.30 -11.53 -7.43
C VAL A 123 5.79 -11.84 -7.34
N LEU A 124 6.18 -13.10 -7.55
CA LEU A 124 7.58 -13.54 -7.55
C LEU A 124 8.40 -12.89 -8.66
N LEU A 125 7.85 -12.79 -9.88
CA LEU A 125 8.50 -12.13 -11.02
C LEU A 125 8.56 -10.61 -10.85
N ILE A 126 7.56 -9.99 -10.23
CA ILE A 126 7.57 -8.55 -9.89
C ILE A 126 8.66 -8.27 -8.86
N GLU A 127 8.75 -9.06 -7.79
CA GLU A 127 9.81 -8.91 -6.78
C GLU A 127 11.20 -9.21 -7.37
N TYR A 128 11.31 -10.16 -8.30
CA TYR A 128 12.54 -10.39 -9.07
C TYR A 128 12.89 -9.20 -9.97
N LEU A 129 11.92 -8.63 -10.69
CA LEU A 129 12.16 -7.46 -11.53
C LEU A 129 12.41 -6.19 -10.74
N ARG A 130 11.91 -6.08 -9.50
CA ARG A 130 12.21 -4.96 -8.60
C ARG A 130 13.72 -4.78 -8.39
N HIS A 131 14.49 -5.88 -8.42
CA HIS A 131 15.96 -5.85 -8.41
C HIS A 131 16.58 -5.21 -9.66
N ILE A 132 15.93 -5.33 -10.82
CA ILE A 132 16.44 -4.83 -12.11
C ILE A 132 15.84 -3.45 -12.46
N ASN A 133 14.63 -3.16 -11.99
CA ASN A 133 13.88 -1.92 -12.23
C ASN A 133 14.27 -0.75 -11.32
N THR A 134 15.16 -0.92 -10.34
CA THR A 134 15.84 0.23 -9.71
C THR A 134 16.56 1.08 -10.76
N ALA A 135 16.86 0.50 -11.94
CA ALA A 135 17.21 1.18 -13.18
C ALA A 135 15.98 1.37 -14.10
N ARG A 136 14.98 2.14 -13.69
CA ARG A 136 13.92 2.60 -14.60
C ARG A 136 14.44 3.78 -15.42
N ARG A 137 14.84 3.51 -16.67
CA ARG A 137 14.99 4.53 -17.74
C ARG A 137 14.36 4.16 -19.09
N LEU A 138 13.72 3.00 -19.22
CA LEU A 138 13.21 2.52 -20.52
C LEU A 138 11.83 1.87 -20.41
N THR A 139 10.80 2.72 -20.37
CA THR A 139 9.47 2.38 -20.85
C THR A 139 9.25 3.11 -22.17
N SER A 140 8.73 2.40 -23.18
CA SER A 140 8.32 3.02 -24.45
C SER A 140 7.45 4.24 -24.16
N THR A 141 7.62 5.31 -24.94
CA THR A 141 6.80 6.54 -24.89
C THR A 141 5.30 6.24 -24.90
N LEU A 142 4.89 5.11 -25.50
CA LEU A 142 3.52 4.60 -25.48
C LEU A 142 3.03 4.23 -24.06
N ILE A 143 3.84 3.50 -23.29
CA ILE A 143 3.50 3.10 -21.91
C ILE A 143 3.38 4.34 -21.03
N TRP A 144 4.25 5.32 -21.25
CA TRP A 144 4.18 6.62 -20.58
C TRP A 144 2.90 7.37 -20.91
N ARG A 145 2.54 7.50 -22.19
CA ARG A 145 1.28 8.14 -22.62
C ARG A 145 0.05 7.44 -22.03
N PHE A 146 0.08 6.12 -21.95
CA PHE A 146 -0.97 5.36 -21.29
C PHE A 146 -1.03 5.62 -19.78
N ALA A 147 0.11 5.61 -19.08
CA ALA A 147 0.18 5.92 -17.66
C ALA A 147 -0.28 7.36 -17.34
N MET A 148 0.07 8.32 -18.19
CA MET A 148 -0.42 9.70 -18.13
C MET A 148 -1.94 9.75 -18.25
N LEU A 149 -2.52 9.02 -19.21
CA LEU A 149 -3.97 8.93 -19.35
C LEU A 149 -4.63 8.35 -18.10
N MET A 150 -4.06 7.29 -17.52
CA MET A 150 -4.59 6.63 -16.32
C MET A 150 -4.55 7.52 -15.09
N ARG A 151 -3.56 8.43 -14.96
CA ARG A 151 -3.47 9.39 -13.84
C ARG A 151 -4.44 10.57 -13.94
N ARG A 152 -4.97 10.87 -15.13
CA ARG A 152 -5.84 12.05 -15.34
C ARG A 152 -7.16 11.92 -14.60
N LYS A 153 -7.68 13.05 -14.09
CA LYS A 153 -9.02 13.16 -13.51
C LYS A 153 -10.00 13.64 -14.59
N PRO A 154 -10.97 12.83 -15.03
CA PRO A 154 -11.91 13.22 -16.09
C PRO A 154 -12.88 14.30 -15.59
N LYS A 155 -13.29 15.22 -16.48
CA LYS A 155 -14.34 16.20 -16.19
C LYS A 155 -15.68 15.70 -16.68
N PHE A 156 -16.67 15.62 -15.79
CA PHE A 156 -18.04 15.29 -16.15
C PHE A 156 -18.86 16.58 -16.33
N PRO A 157 -19.79 16.64 -17.30
CA PRO A 157 -20.57 17.86 -17.59
C PRO A 157 -21.35 18.41 -16.38
N VAL A 158 -21.82 17.53 -15.49
CA VAL A 158 -22.67 17.89 -14.34
C VAL A 158 -21.90 17.92 -13.01
N LEU A 159 -20.88 17.08 -12.86
CA LEU A 159 -20.17 16.87 -11.59
C LEU A 159 -18.81 17.58 -11.50
N GLY A 160 -18.41 18.32 -12.55
CA GLY A 160 -17.11 18.97 -12.60
C GLY A 160 -15.95 17.98 -12.76
N VAL A 161 -14.74 18.38 -12.36
CA VAL A 161 -13.57 17.49 -12.39
C VAL A 161 -13.75 16.38 -11.35
N SER A 162 -13.63 15.13 -11.79
CA SER A 162 -13.79 13.98 -10.90
C SER A 162 -12.72 13.96 -9.82
N ARG A 163 -13.09 13.49 -8.62
CA ARG A 163 -12.12 13.25 -7.55
C ARG A 163 -11.25 12.02 -7.81
N PHE A 164 -11.69 11.11 -8.67
CA PHE A 164 -10.97 9.90 -9.02
C PHE A 164 -10.30 10.03 -10.38
N SER A 165 -9.09 9.49 -10.49
CA SER A 165 -8.39 9.32 -11.76
C SER A 165 -9.10 8.32 -12.68
N VAL A 166 -8.81 8.35 -13.98
CA VAL A 166 -9.31 7.38 -14.96
C VAL A 166 -8.93 5.97 -14.55
N GLY A 167 -7.72 5.76 -14.02
CA GLY A 167 -7.27 4.47 -13.51
C GLY A 167 -8.07 4.00 -12.30
N GLU A 168 -8.36 4.89 -11.35
CA GLU A 168 -9.23 4.57 -10.22
C GLU A 168 -10.67 4.28 -10.66
N TRP A 169 -11.18 4.97 -11.67
CA TRP A 169 -12.49 4.67 -12.26
C TRP A 169 -12.50 3.33 -12.99
N ILE A 170 -11.47 3.00 -13.76
CA ILE A 170 -11.38 1.71 -14.44
C ILE A 170 -11.26 0.59 -13.41
N VAL A 171 -10.35 0.71 -12.43
CA VAL A 171 -10.24 -0.30 -11.37
C VAL A 171 -11.53 -0.37 -10.57
N GLY A 172 -12.10 0.75 -10.13
CA GLY A 172 -13.36 0.76 -9.37
C GLY A 172 -14.55 0.21 -10.15
N VAL A 173 -14.71 0.57 -11.42
CA VAL A 173 -15.86 0.15 -12.24
C VAL A 173 -15.68 -1.23 -12.82
N VAL A 174 -14.54 -1.55 -13.41
CA VAL A 174 -14.32 -2.86 -14.03
C VAL A 174 -14.20 -3.94 -12.97
N TYR A 175 -13.49 -3.66 -11.88
CA TYR A 175 -13.20 -4.67 -10.87
C TYR A 175 -14.29 -4.81 -9.81
N VAL A 176 -14.69 -3.69 -9.18
CA VAL A 176 -15.68 -3.73 -8.10
C VAL A 176 -17.07 -3.86 -8.68
N LEU A 177 -17.46 -3.08 -9.69
CA LEU A 177 -18.80 -3.19 -10.27
C LEU A 177 -18.91 -4.29 -11.33
N GLY A 178 -17.97 -4.36 -12.28
CA GLY A 178 -17.97 -5.33 -13.37
C GLY A 178 -17.72 -6.75 -12.89
N GLY A 179 -16.73 -6.97 -12.02
CA GLY A 179 -16.45 -8.27 -11.43
C GLY A 179 -17.61 -8.80 -10.58
N ASN A 180 -18.21 -7.94 -9.74
CA ASN A 180 -19.40 -8.33 -8.98
C ASN A 180 -20.61 -8.56 -9.90
N ALA A 181 -20.85 -7.72 -10.91
CA ALA A 181 -21.97 -7.92 -11.83
C ALA A 181 -21.83 -9.23 -12.64
N LEU A 182 -20.62 -9.53 -13.12
CA LEU A 182 -20.33 -10.76 -13.86
C LEU A 182 -20.50 -12.00 -12.99
N CYS A 183 -19.92 -12.00 -11.78
CA CYS A 183 -20.04 -13.10 -10.83
C CYS A 183 -21.50 -13.33 -10.41
N TRP A 184 -22.25 -12.26 -10.16
CA TRP A 184 -23.69 -12.35 -9.87
C TRP A 184 -24.46 -12.93 -11.05
N TRP A 185 -24.29 -12.36 -12.24
CA TRP A 185 -24.99 -12.81 -13.45
C TRP A 185 -24.73 -14.29 -13.69
N TYR A 186 -23.47 -14.74 -13.58
CA TYR A 186 -23.11 -16.13 -13.76
C TYR A 186 -23.78 -17.08 -12.75
N GLU A 187 -23.63 -16.81 -11.45
CA GLU A 187 -24.19 -17.69 -10.43
C GLU A 187 -25.72 -17.68 -10.44
N TRP A 188 -26.32 -16.56 -10.82
CA TRP A 188 -27.75 -16.42 -11.00
C TRP A 188 -28.26 -17.26 -12.17
N ASP A 189 -27.75 -16.97 -13.38
CA ASP A 189 -28.20 -17.56 -14.66
C ASP A 189 -28.09 -19.08 -14.63
N ARG A 190 -26.91 -19.59 -14.24
CA ARG A 190 -26.64 -21.03 -14.09
C ARG A 190 -27.65 -21.74 -13.19
N ARG A 191 -28.00 -21.13 -12.07
CA ARG A 191 -28.87 -21.76 -11.06
C ARG A 191 -30.34 -21.64 -11.42
N VAL A 192 -30.73 -20.58 -12.12
CA VAL A 192 -32.07 -20.43 -12.67
C VAL A 192 -32.28 -21.44 -13.81
N ASP A 193 -31.34 -21.56 -14.74
CA ASP A 193 -31.41 -22.54 -15.84
C ASP A 193 -31.48 -23.97 -15.30
N ALA A 194 -30.56 -24.35 -14.40
CA ALA A 194 -30.59 -25.67 -13.79
C ALA A 194 -31.91 -25.96 -13.03
N ALA A 195 -32.47 -24.96 -12.34
CA ALA A 195 -33.75 -25.12 -11.65
C ALA A 195 -34.95 -25.18 -12.62
N THR A 196 -34.86 -24.50 -13.75
CA THR A 196 -35.86 -24.49 -14.83
C THR A 196 -35.88 -25.84 -15.55
N ASP A 197 -34.71 -26.36 -15.92
CA ASP A 197 -34.54 -27.67 -16.55
C ASP A 197 -35.04 -28.80 -15.63
N ALA A 198 -34.80 -28.68 -14.32
CA ALA A 198 -35.29 -29.63 -13.32
C ALA A 198 -36.79 -29.45 -12.99
N GLY A 199 -37.46 -28.41 -13.50
CA GLY A 199 -38.86 -28.11 -13.18
C GLY A 199 -39.13 -27.75 -11.71
N THR A 200 -38.11 -27.35 -10.95
CA THR A 200 -38.19 -27.07 -9.50
C THR A 200 -38.28 -25.58 -9.17
N LEU A 201 -38.44 -24.74 -10.19
CA LEU A 201 -38.43 -23.29 -10.07
C LEU A 201 -39.70 -22.77 -9.36
N THR A 202 -39.58 -22.53 -8.06
CA THR A 202 -40.64 -21.95 -7.22
C THR A 202 -40.19 -20.61 -6.63
N THR A 203 -41.14 -19.79 -6.16
CA THR A 203 -40.82 -18.51 -5.50
C THR A 203 -39.92 -18.69 -4.28
N SER A 204 -39.98 -19.84 -3.60
CA SER A 204 -39.04 -20.18 -2.51
C SER A 204 -37.66 -20.51 -3.07
N LYS A 205 -37.57 -21.29 -4.16
CA LYS A 205 -36.30 -21.62 -4.82
C LYS A 205 -35.56 -20.38 -5.32
N TYR A 206 -36.27 -19.35 -5.79
CA TYR A 206 -35.66 -18.06 -6.13
C TYR A 206 -34.89 -17.43 -4.96
N TRP A 207 -35.44 -17.42 -3.75
CA TRP A 207 -34.73 -16.89 -2.57
C TRP A 207 -33.49 -17.71 -2.19
N ASN A 208 -33.55 -19.03 -2.37
CA ASN A 208 -32.38 -19.90 -2.23
C ASN A 208 -31.30 -19.55 -3.27
N ILE A 209 -31.68 -19.30 -4.52
CA ILE A 209 -30.74 -18.88 -5.59
C ILE A 209 -30.13 -17.51 -5.29
N ILE A 210 -30.94 -16.53 -4.86
CA ILE A 210 -30.46 -15.20 -4.41
C ILE A 210 -29.41 -15.39 -3.30
N GLY A 211 -29.73 -16.19 -2.29
CA GLY A 211 -28.86 -16.43 -1.15
C GLY A 211 -27.51 -17.02 -1.56
N ILE A 212 -27.51 -18.07 -2.38
CA ILE A 212 -26.26 -18.71 -2.82
C ILE A 212 -25.44 -17.80 -3.74
N SER A 213 -26.08 -17.12 -4.69
CA SER A 213 -25.38 -16.21 -5.62
C SER A 213 -24.69 -15.07 -4.87
N ALA A 214 -25.37 -14.52 -3.85
CA ALA A 214 -24.78 -13.51 -2.96
C ALA A 214 -23.59 -14.04 -2.15
N ALA A 215 -23.58 -15.34 -1.81
CA ALA A 215 -22.47 -15.98 -1.09
C ALA A 215 -21.17 -15.96 -1.91
N TYR A 216 -21.25 -16.37 -3.18
CA TYR A 216 -20.11 -16.35 -4.09
C TYR A 216 -19.60 -14.93 -4.35
N LEU A 217 -20.52 -13.96 -4.39
CA LEU A 217 -20.18 -12.54 -4.46
C LEU A 217 -19.40 -12.07 -3.23
N CYS A 218 -19.83 -12.49 -2.04
CA CYS A 218 -19.12 -12.23 -0.79
C CYS A 218 -17.70 -12.80 -0.81
N ILE A 219 -17.55 -14.06 -1.22
CA ILE A 219 -16.26 -14.76 -1.30
C ILE A 219 -15.33 -14.09 -2.31
N TYR A 220 -15.84 -13.70 -3.49
CA TYR A 220 -15.09 -12.94 -4.49
C TYR A 220 -14.51 -11.66 -3.88
N ASN A 221 -15.31 -10.87 -3.17
CA ASN A 221 -14.83 -9.66 -2.52
C ASN A 221 -13.83 -9.96 -1.38
N MET A 222 -14.06 -11.01 -0.58
CA MET A 222 -13.13 -11.44 0.48
C MET A 222 -11.75 -11.84 -0.06
N ALA A 223 -11.68 -12.48 -1.23
CA ALA A 223 -10.42 -12.91 -1.85
C ALA A 223 -9.44 -11.74 -2.04
N PHE A 224 -9.97 -10.53 -2.27
CA PHE A 224 -9.18 -9.34 -2.57
C PHE A 224 -9.17 -8.32 -1.44
N LEU A 225 -9.95 -8.51 -0.39
CA LEU A 225 -10.14 -7.54 0.69
C LEU A 225 -8.83 -7.17 1.41
N LEU A 226 -7.90 -8.12 1.54
CA LEU A 226 -6.60 -7.93 2.21
C LEU A 226 -5.51 -7.32 1.31
N LEU A 227 -5.66 -7.36 -0.03
CA LEU A 227 -4.64 -6.82 -0.92
C LEU A 227 -4.44 -5.31 -0.74
N PRO A 228 -5.49 -4.45 -0.74
CA PRO A 228 -5.31 -3.00 -0.64
C PRO A 228 -4.76 -2.50 0.70
N VAL A 229 -4.72 -3.35 1.73
CA VAL A 229 -4.13 -3.04 3.05
C VAL A 229 -2.72 -3.60 3.24
N THR A 230 -2.16 -4.28 2.23
CA THR A 230 -0.73 -4.64 2.25
C THR A 230 0.10 -3.37 2.04
N ARG A 231 0.89 -2.98 3.05
CA ARG A 231 1.78 -1.82 2.94
C ARG A 231 2.86 -2.12 1.90
N ASN A 232 2.87 -1.35 0.81
CA ASN A 232 3.91 -1.38 -0.24
C ASN A 232 4.15 -2.76 -0.88
N SER A 233 3.07 -3.42 -1.31
CA SER A 233 3.15 -4.69 -2.04
C SER A 233 3.42 -4.49 -3.54
N GLY A 234 4.07 -5.46 -4.17
CA GLY A 234 4.50 -5.38 -5.58
C GLY A 234 3.39 -5.08 -6.57
N TRP A 235 2.13 -5.45 -6.27
CA TRP A 235 0.99 -5.11 -7.12
C TRP A 235 0.67 -3.60 -7.12
N MET A 236 0.82 -2.91 -5.99
CA MET A 236 0.62 -1.45 -5.91
C MET A 236 1.69 -0.71 -6.72
N GLU A 237 2.94 -1.16 -6.64
CA GLU A 237 4.07 -0.64 -7.42
C GLU A 237 3.90 -0.89 -8.92
N PHE A 238 3.37 -2.06 -9.29
CA PHE A 238 3.05 -2.41 -10.67
C PHE A 238 1.99 -1.50 -11.29
N PHE A 239 0.87 -1.28 -10.59
CA PHE A 239 -0.18 -0.37 -11.05
C PHE A 239 0.10 1.12 -10.78
N ASN A 240 1.26 1.42 -10.16
CA ASN A 240 1.62 2.78 -9.72
C ASN A 240 0.52 3.43 -8.87
N VAL A 241 -0.12 2.63 -8.00
CA VAL A 241 -1.15 3.07 -7.05
C VAL A 241 -0.48 3.32 -5.71
N SER A 242 -0.66 4.52 -5.15
CA SER A 242 -0.15 4.82 -3.82
C SER A 242 -0.89 4.00 -2.75
N TYR A 243 -0.23 3.72 -1.62
CA TYR A 243 -0.87 3.02 -0.51
C TYR A 243 -2.14 3.73 -0.02
N ALA A 244 -2.13 5.07 0.03
CA ALA A 244 -3.28 5.87 0.41
C ALA A 244 -4.48 5.66 -0.53
N ASN A 245 -4.23 5.51 -1.83
CA ASN A 245 -5.26 5.15 -2.82
C ASN A 245 -5.70 3.69 -2.70
N GLY A 246 -4.77 2.78 -2.38
CA GLY A 246 -5.05 1.39 -2.02
C GLY A 246 -6.12 1.27 -0.92
N VAL A 247 -5.97 2.00 0.18
CA VAL A 247 -6.92 1.96 1.32
C VAL A 247 -8.35 2.40 0.92
N LYS A 248 -8.51 3.22 -0.12
CA LYS A 248 -9.86 3.53 -0.66
C LYS A 248 -10.54 2.27 -1.21
N PHE A 249 -9.81 1.45 -1.96
CA PHE A 249 -10.34 0.19 -2.48
C PHE A 249 -10.70 -0.81 -1.37
N HIS A 250 -9.91 -0.89 -0.29
CA HIS A 250 -10.26 -1.72 0.87
C HIS A 250 -11.62 -1.31 1.47
N ARG A 251 -11.89 0.00 1.60
CA ARG A 251 -13.19 0.49 2.09
C ARG A 251 -14.35 0.09 1.17
N TRP A 252 -14.16 0.16 -0.15
CA TRP A 252 -15.20 -0.17 -1.12
C TRP A 252 -15.48 -1.67 -1.17
N ILE A 253 -14.43 -2.49 -1.28
CA ILE A 253 -14.54 -3.96 -1.29
C ILE A 253 -15.11 -4.44 0.04
N GLY A 254 -14.66 -3.87 1.17
CA GLY A 254 -15.19 -4.19 2.49
C GLY A 254 -16.69 -3.91 2.60
N PHE A 255 -17.15 -2.76 2.12
CA PHE A 255 -18.58 -2.44 2.10
C PHE A 255 -19.39 -3.42 1.25
N MET A 256 -18.88 -3.80 0.07
CA MET A 256 -19.52 -4.80 -0.80
C MET A 256 -19.58 -6.17 -0.12
N THR A 257 -18.49 -6.63 0.51
CA THR A 257 -18.46 -7.89 1.27
C THR A 257 -19.59 -7.94 2.30
N VAL A 258 -19.76 -6.89 3.12
CA VAL A 258 -20.81 -6.88 4.15
C VAL A 258 -22.21 -6.91 3.54
N ILE A 259 -22.47 -6.12 2.49
CA ILE A 259 -23.78 -6.13 1.80
C ILE A 259 -24.08 -7.53 1.26
N THR A 260 -23.14 -8.12 0.54
CA THR A 260 -23.32 -9.44 -0.06
C THR A 260 -23.50 -10.54 0.99
N GLY A 261 -22.79 -10.48 2.12
CA GLY A 261 -22.99 -11.38 3.25
C GLY A 261 -24.37 -11.24 3.90
N VAL A 262 -24.88 -10.01 4.04
CA VAL A 262 -26.23 -9.76 4.56
C VAL A 262 -27.31 -10.26 3.59
N VAL A 263 -27.16 -10.00 2.28
CA VAL A 263 -28.10 -10.50 1.27
C VAL A 263 -28.10 -12.03 1.22
N HIS A 264 -26.93 -12.65 1.34
CA HIS A 264 -26.78 -14.11 1.47
C HIS A 264 -27.59 -14.65 2.66
N MET A 265 -27.37 -14.09 3.85
CA MET A 265 -28.06 -14.48 5.07
C MET A 265 -29.59 -14.28 4.97
N LEU A 266 -30.03 -13.11 4.51
CA LEU A 266 -31.45 -12.78 4.38
C LEU A 266 -32.16 -13.64 3.33
N GLY A 267 -31.50 -13.95 2.21
CA GLY A 267 -32.05 -14.84 1.17
C GLY A 267 -32.37 -16.22 1.74
N TYR A 268 -31.47 -16.78 2.55
CA TYR A 268 -31.71 -18.05 3.24
C TYR A 268 -32.77 -17.95 4.35
N TRP A 269 -32.82 -16.86 5.10
CA TRP A 269 -33.87 -16.67 6.11
C TRP A 269 -35.26 -16.63 5.47
N VAL A 270 -35.45 -15.86 4.40
CA VAL A 270 -36.74 -15.79 3.69
C VAL A 270 -37.11 -17.15 3.11
N TYR A 271 -36.14 -17.88 2.56
CA TYR A 271 -36.34 -19.24 2.06
C TYR A 271 -36.81 -20.20 3.17
N TRP A 272 -36.13 -20.24 4.32
CA TRP A 272 -36.47 -21.14 5.41
C TRP A 272 -37.76 -20.75 6.13
N VAL A 273 -38.07 -19.46 6.26
CA VAL A 273 -39.35 -18.99 6.83
C VAL A 273 -40.51 -19.45 5.95
N ARG A 274 -40.36 -19.37 4.62
CA ARG A 274 -41.38 -19.86 3.68
C ARG A 274 -41.60 -21.36 3.71
N LEU A 275 -40.55 -22.13 4.05
CA LEU A 275 -40.63 -23.57 4.22
C LEU A 275 -41.03 -24.00 5.64
N GLY A 276 -41.12 -23.07 6.60
CA GLY A 276 -41.38 -23.37 8.01
C GLY A 276 -40.21 -24.03 8.74
N THR A 277 -39.00 -24.06 8.17
CA THR A 277 -37.83 -24.79 8.69
C THR A 277 -36.77 -23.86 9.32
N TRP A 278 -37.10 -22.60 9.59
CA TRP A 278 -36.12 -21.61 10.07
C TRP A 278 -35.44 -21.99 11.39
N GLN A 279 -36.21 -22.44 12.39
CA GLN A 279 -35.65 -22.79 13.71
C GLN A 279 -34.65 -23.95 13.62
N VAL A 280 -34.97 -24.94 12.79
CA VAL A 280 -34.18 -26.15 12.60
C VAL A 280 -32.88 -25.88 11.82
N ASN A 281 -32.89 -24.88 10.93
CA ASN A 281 -31.74 -24.57 10.09
C ASN A 281 -30.82 -23.48 10.66
N GLN A 282 -31.32 -22.56 11.50
CA GLN A 282 -30.55 -21.40 11.98
C GLN A 282 -30.02 -21.56 13.41
N LEU A 283 -30.72 -22.30 14.27
CA LEU A 283 -30.33 -22.43 15.68
C LEU A 283 -29.36 -23.60 15.86
N PRO A 284 -28.32 -23.44 16.71
CA PRO A 284 -27.43 -24.55 17.02
C PRO A 284 -28.19 -25.60 17.83
N CYS A 285 -27.79 -26.86 17.69
CA CYS A 285 -28.39 -27.96 18.43
C CYS A 285 -27.33 -28.82 19.13
N THR A 286 -27.66 -29.27 20.35
CA THR A 286 -26.74 -30.03 21.20
C THR A 286 -26.94 -31.54 21.13
N ASN A 287 -28.14 -32.01 20.75
CA ASN A 287 -28.52 -33.43 20.69
C ASN A 287 -28.97 -33.85 19.28
N CYS A 288 -28.38 -33.26 18.22
CA CYS A 288 -28.69 -33.61 16.85
C CYS A 288 -27.85 -34.77 16.34
N ASP A 289 -28.40 -35.52 15.41
CA ASP A 289 -27.67 -36.53 14.64
C ASP A 289 -26.78 -35.84 13.58
N PHE A 290 -25.46 -36.03 13.68
CA PHE A 290 -24.46 -35.50 12.74
C PHE A 290 -24.28 -36.37 11.49
N THR A 291 -24.89 -37.56 11.46
CA THR A 291 -24.87 -38.45 10.28
C THR A 291 -25.94 -38.07 9.25
N LEU A 292 -26.92 -37.27 9.65
CA LEU A 292 -28.03 -36.85 8.80
C LEU A 292 -27.63 -35.72 7.84
N ASP A 293 -27.57 -36.01 6.54
CA ASP A 293 -27.16 -35.07 5.49
C ASP A 293 -28.36 -34.31 4.87
N ASN A 294 -29.19 -33.70 5.72
CA ASN A 294 -30.35 -32.90 5.26
C ASN A 294 -30.65 -31.70 6.19
N SER A 295 -31.66 -30.91 5.81
CA SER A 295 -32.16 -29.79 6.64
C SER A 295 -32.64 -30.32 8.00
N GLY A 296 -31.92 -29.96 9.07
CA GLY A 296 -32.14 -30.44 10.44
C GLY A 296 -31.14 -31.46 10.97
N GLY A 297 -30.18 -31.90 10.15
CA GLY A 297 -29.00 -32.59 10.62
C GLY A 297 -28.07 -31.69 11.45
N GLY A 298 -27.36 -32.28 12.40
CA GLY A 298 -26.46 -31.56 13.31
C GLY A 298 -25.36 -30.79 12.58
N TYR A 299 -24.87 -31.32 11.46
CA TYR A 299 -23.90 -30.64 10.61
C TYR A 299 -24.44 -29.31 10.05
N TYR A 300 -25.60 -29.31 9.38
CA TYR A 300 -26.16 -28.11 8.74
C TYR A 300 -26.58 -27.03 9.74
N ALA A 301 -27.10 -27.42 10.90
CA ALA A 301 -27.46 -26.48 11.96
C ALA A 301 -26.23 -25.69 12.44
N TRP A 302 -25.12 -26.37 12.75
CA TRP A 302 -23.87 -25.72 13.16
C TRP A 302 -23.19 -24.96 12.02
N PHE A 303 -23.19 -25.53 10.81
CA PHE A 303 -22.68 -24.90 9.58
C PHE A 303 -23.34 -23.53 9.35
N ASN A 304 -24.67 -23.45 9.40
CA ASN A 304 -25.40 -22.19 9.20
C ASN A 304 -25.19 -21.22 10.36
N PHE A 305 -25.13 -21.73 11.60
CA PHE A 305 -24.90 -20.90 12.77
C PHE A 305 -23.51 -20.24 12.76
N PHE A 306 -22.47 -20.95 12.32
CA PHE A 306 -21.14 -20.35 12.12
C PHE A 306 -21.16 -19.26 11.04
N GLY A 307 -21.89 -19.47 9.94
CA GLY A 307 -22.09 -18.45 8.92
C GLY A 307 -22.75 -17.19 9.48
N PHE A 308 -23.76 -17.35 10.35
CA PHE A 308 -24.41 -16.24 11.04
C PHE A 308 -23.46 -15.45 11.95
N ILE A 309 -22.63 -16.14 12.76
CA ILE A 309 -21.64 -15.46 13.62
C ILE A 309 -20.65 -14.65 12.76
N SER A 310 -20.23 -15.18 11.62
CA SER A 310 -19.33 -14.48 10.70
C SER A 310 -19.96 -13.20 10.14
N VAL A 311 -21.18 -13.27 9.60
CA VAL A 311 -21.91 -12.09 9.08
C VAL A 311 -22.20 -11.08 10.19
N LEU A 312 -22.57 -11.55 11.38
CA LEU A 312 -22.78 -10.68 12.54
C LEU A 312 -21.50 -9.91 12.90
N ALA A 313 -20.35 -10.58 12.94
CA ALA A 313 -19.07 -9.92 13.19
C ALA A 313 -18.74 -8.87 12.12
N LEU A 314 -19.01 -9.16 10.84
CA LEU A 314 -18.84 -8.20 9.74
C LEU A 314 -19.75 -6.97 9.89
N VAL A 315 -21.01 -7.16 10.29
CA VAL A 315 -21.96 -6.05 10.51
C VAL A 315 -21.54 -5.19 11.70
N LEU A 316 -21.08 -5.81 12.80
CA LEU A 316 -20.63 -5.11 14.00
C LEU A 316 -19.37 -4.25 13.78
N MET A 317 -18.61 -4.47 12.70
CA MET A 317 -17.48 -3.60 12.34
C MET A 317 -17.91 -2.25 11.75
N ILE A 318 -19.10 -2.14 11.17
CA ILE A 318 -19.53 -0.94 10.43
C ILE A 318 -19.51 0.33 11.32
N PRO A 319 -20.10 0.32 12.53
CA PRO A 319 -20.20 1.53 13.34
C PRO A 319 -18.83 2.16 13.63
N THR A 320 -17.86 1.36 14.06
CA THR A 320 -16.52 1.87 14.40
C THR A 320 -15.69 2.25 13.18
N SER A 321 -16.03 1.71 12.01
CA SER A 321 -15.35 1.99 10.74
C SER A 321 -15.80 3.29 10.06
N PHE A 322 -16.89 3.92 10.53
CA PHE A 322 -17.34 5.21 9.98
C PHE A 322 -16.30 6.32 10.21
N PRO A 323 -16.08 7.22 9.22
CA PRO A 323 -15.06 8.27 9.31
C PRO A 323 -15.20 9.17 10.54
N ILE A 324 -16.43 9.43 10.99
CA ILE A 324 -16.70 10.29 12.15
C ILE A 324 -16.19 9.65 13.44
N ILE A 325 -16.50 8.36 13.64
CA ILE A 325 -16.11 7.61 14.84
C ILE A 325 -14.62 7.31 14.80
N ARG A 326 -14.11 6.81 13.66
CA ARG A 326 -12.69 6.49 13.48
C ARG A 326 -11.77 7.68 13.76
N ARG A 327 -12.14 8.90 13.36
CA ARG A 327 -11.34 10.11 13.56
C ARG A 327 -11.33 10.60 15.02
N LYS A 328 -12.36 10.30 15.80
CA LYS A 328 -12.47 10.69 17.22
C LYS A 328 -12.02 9.62 18.20
N ALA A 329 -12.14 8.35 17.82
CA ALA A 329 -11.91 7.20 18.68
C ALA A 329 -11.17 6.10 17.90
N TYR A 330 -9.95 6.43 17.44
CA TYR A 330 -9.15 5.53 16.60
C TYR A 330 -8.81 4.21 17.31
N GLU A 331 -8.52 4.23 18.61
CA GLU A 331 -8.20 3.02 19.38
C GLU A 331 -9.37 2.02 19.41
N TRP A 332 -10.60 2.51 19.61
CA TRP A 332 -11.81 1.69 19.56
C TRP A 332 -12.03 1.09 18.18
N PHE A 333 -11.83 1.88 17.12
CA PHE A 333 -11.84 1.38 15.75
C PHE A 333 -10.81 0.27 15.58
N TYR A 334 -9.55 0.51 15.91
CA TYR A 334 -8.46 -0.43 15.68
C TYR A 334 -8.69 -1.78 16.40
N ILE A 335 -9.06 -1.73 17.69
CA ILE A 335 -9.29 -2.93 18.50
C ILE A 335 -10.51 -3.70 18.00
N SER A 336 -11.66 -3.03 17.83
CA SER A 336 -12.90 -3.68 17.40
C SER A 336 -12.75 -4.30 16.00
N HIS A 337 -12.14 -3.57 15.06
CA HIS A 337 -11.96 -4.03 13.69
C HIS A 337 -11.06 -5.27 13.65
N TRP A 338 -9.98 -5.31 14.44
CA TRP A 338 -9.07 -6.46 14.47
C TRP A 338 -9.67 -7.69 15.16
N VAL A 339 -10.33 -7.51 16.32
CA VAL A 339 -10.99 -8.61 17.06
C VAL A 339 -12.12 -9.22 16.23
N LEU A 340 -13.00 -8.38 15.69
CA LEU A 340 -14.11 -8.84 14.87
C LEU A 340 -13.60 -9.46 13.56
N PHE A 341 -12.47 -8.99 12.99
CA PHE A 341 -11.90 -9.56 11.77
C PHE A 341 -11.47 -11.00 11.98
N VAL A 342 -10.77 -11.27 13.08
CA VAL A 342 -10.37 -12.64 13.46
C VAL A 342 -11.60 -13.53 13.64
N ILE A 343 -12.63 -13.03 14.32
CA ILE A 343 -13.90 -13.77 14.51
C ILE A 343 -14.56 -14.03 13.15
N ALA A 344 -14.70 -13.02 12.30
CA ALA A 344 -15.36 -13.14 11.01
C ALA A 344 -14.68 -14.18 10.10
N VAL A 345 -13.34 -14.15 10.01
CA VAL A 345 -12.57 -15.10 9.19
C VAL A 345 -12.61 -16.51 9.77
N LEU A 346 -12.42 -16.66 11.09
CA LEU A 346 -12.48 -17.95 11.78
C LEU A 346 -13.83 -18.64 11.52
N PHE A 347 -14.93 -17.94 11.77
CA PHE A 347 -16.26 -18.50 11.59
C PHE A 347 -16.67 -18.63 10.11
N ALA A 348 -16.12 -17.82 9.20
CA ALA A 348 -16.31 -18.02 7.77
C ALA A 348 -15.67 -19.34 7.30
N ILE A 349 -14.46 -19.67 7.77
CA ILE A 349 -13.78 -20.94 7.43
C ILE A 349 -14.51 -22.13 8.06
N LEU A 350 -15.00 -21.99 9.30
CA LEU A 350 -15.84 -23.02 9.95
C LEU A 350 -17.20 -23.19 9.24
N HIS A 351 -17.75 -22.12 8.67
CA HIS A 351 -18.91 -22.22 7.80
C HIS A 351 -18.55 -22.98 6.54
N TRP A 352 -17.61 -22.49 5.72
CA TRP A 352 -17.23 -23.15 4.48
C TRP A 352 -15.71 -23.23 4.30
N ALA A 353 -15.17 -24.44 4.41
CA ALA A 353 -13.75 -24.69 4.45
C ALA A 353 -13.01 -24.35 3.13
N GLN A 354 -13.72 -24.18 2.02
CA GLN A 354 -13.10 -23.80 0.74
C GLN A 354 -12.74 -22.31 0.69
N ILE A 355 -13.32 -21.47 1.57
CA ILE A 355 -12.99 -20.04 1.67
C ILE A 355 -11.48 -19.82 1.89
N ILE A 356 -10.80 -20.77 2.52
CA ILE A 356 -9.36 -20.70 2.74
C ILE A 356 -8.59 -20.48 1.44
N TRP A 357 -8.95 -21.16 0.35
CA TRP A 357 -8.24 -21.06 -0.94
C TRP A 357 -8.39 -19.70 -1.60
N TRP A 358 -9.53 -19.04 -1.38
CA TRP A 358 -9.80 -17.72 -1.91
C TRP A 358 -9.04 -16.64 -1.15
N ILE A 359 -8.91 -16.77 0.18
CA ILE A 359 -8.23 -15.78 1.03
C ILE A 359 -6.72 -16.03 1.10
N LEU A 360 -6.26 -17.29 0.95
CA LEU A 360 -4.86 -17.69 1.13
C LEU A 360 -3.86 -16.81 0.36
N PRO A 361 -4.04 -16.51 -0.94
CA PRO A 361 -3.04 -15.73 -1.69
C PRO A 361 -2.89 -14.32 -1.15
N SER A 362 -4.01 -13.62 -0.89
CA SER A 362 -4.01 -12.25 -0.38
C SER A 362 -3.60 -12.19 1.10
N GLY A 363 -3.99 -13.21 1.88
CA GLY A 363 -3.57 -13.43 3.26
C GLY A 363 -2.07 -13.59 3.41
N CYS A 364 -1.42 -14.45 2.61
CA CYS A 364 0.04 -14.63 2.65
C CYS A 364 0.80 -13.33 2.37
N VAL A 365 0.40 -12.57 1.34
CA VAL A 365 1.01 -11.26 1.04
C VAL A 365 0.83 -10.29 2.20
N TRP A 366 -0.35 -10.29 2.81
CA TRP A 366 -0.66 -9.44 3.96
C TRP A 366 0.16 -9.83 5.19
N PHE A 367 0.29 -11.12 5.52
CA PHE A 367 1.10 -11.58 6.64
C PHE A 367 2.57 -11.22 6.49
N VAL A 368 3.13 -11.36 5.28
CA VAL A 368 4.51 -10.93 5.01
C VAL A 368 4.68 -9.43 5.24
N SER A 369 3.79 -8.63 4.64
CA SER A 369 3.80 -7.17 4.81
C SER A 369 3.68 -6.77 6.29
N ARG A 370 2.82 -7.46 7.04
CA ARG A 370 2.57 -7.18 8.46
C ARG A 370 3.73 -7.62 9.35
N ALA A 371 4.33 -8.77 9.11
CA ALA A 371 5.49 -9.24 9.87
C ALA A 371 6.69 -8.31 9.69
N ALA A 372 6.95 -7.84 8.47
CA ALA A 372 7.99 -6.84 8.18
C ALA A 372 7.73 -5.53 8.94
N SER A 373 6.52 -4.99 8.84
CA SER A 373 6.09 -3.77 9.55
C SER A 373 6.19 -3.90 11.07
N SER A 374 5.70 -5.01 11.64
CA SER A 374 5.75 -5.27 13.08
C SER A 374 7.17 -5.39 13.59
N TRP A 375 8.12 -5.86 12.78
CA TRP A 375 9.52 -5.95 13.19
C TRP A 375 10.22 -4.59 13.21
N ASN A 376 9.96 -3.73 12.22
CA ASN A 376 10.42 -2.34 12.20
C ASN A 376 10.02 -1.62 13.49
N ALA A 377 8.79 -1.90 13.95
CA ALA A 377 8.19 -1.35 15.15
C ALA A 377 8.74 -1.89 16.49
N MET A 378 9.66 -2.86 16.52
CA MET A 378 10.14 -3.45 17.79
C MET A 378 11.26 -2.69 18.49
N THR A 379 11.98 -1.83 17.77
CA THR A 379 13.16 -1.12 18.31
C THR A 379 13.00 0.39 18.23
N PRO A 380 13.32 1.13 19.31
CA PRO A 380 13.24 2.58 19.29
C PRO A 380 14.32 3.19 18.40
N VAL A 381 13.98 4.31 17.77
CA VAL A 381 14.88 5.04 16.88
C VAL A 381 15.65 6.13 17.63
N SER A 382 16.86 6.42 17.18
CA SER A 382 17.65 7.53 17.71
C SER A 382 17.16 8.87 17.14
N VAL A 383 16.68 9.74 18.02
CA VAL A 383 16.20 11.09 17.67
C VAL A 383 17.35 12.09 17.85
N LYS A 384 17.63 12.88 16.82
CA LYS A 384 18.68 13.91 16.79
C LYS A 384 18.13 15.30 17.08
N GLU A 385 16.96 15.63 16.58
CA GLU A 385 16.30 16.92 16.82
C GLU A 385 14.81 16.68 17.08
N PHE A 386 14.28 17.34 18.10
CA PHE A 386 12.84 17.36 18.39
C PHE A 386 12.48 18.75 18.89
N SER A 387 12.03 19.61 17.97
CA SER A 387 11.78 21.03 18.21
C SER A 387 10.39 21.43 17.73
N VAL A 388 9.85 22.48 18.33
CA VAL A 388 8.62 23.16 17.88
C VAL A 388 9.06 24.49 17.29
N ILE A 389 8.48 24.86 16.15
CA ILE A 389 8.70 26.12 15.43
C ILE A 389 7.39 26.89 15.46
N GLY A 390 7.43 28.17 15.85
CA GLY A 390 6.25 29.03 15.89
C GLY A 390 5.50 28.96 17.21
N GLU A 391 4.51 29.84 17.37
CA GLU A 391 3.73 29.98 18.62
C GLU A 391 2.21 29.93 18.36
N GLY A 392 1.46 29.44 19.34
CA GLY A 392 0.00 29.46 19.31
C GLY A 392 -0.59 28.56 18.22
N ASP A 393 -1.42 29.14 17.35
CA ASP A 393 -2.08 28.39 16.26
C ASP A 393 -1.13 28.10 15.07
N ASP A 394 0.08 28.68 15.06
CA ASP A 394 1.10 28.51 14.02
C ASP A 394 2.18 27.47 14.38
N GLU A 395 1.97 26.65 15.40
CA GLU A 395 2.97 25.68 15.87
C GLU A 395 3.23 24.56 14.84
N LEU A 396 4.50 24.22 14.63
CA LEU A 396 4.96 23.14 13.77
C LEU A 396 6.03 22.31 14.49
N VAL A 397 5.89 20.99 14.52
CA VAL A 397 6.92 20.11 15.12
C VAL A 397 7.88 19.64 14.04
N LYS A 398 9.18 19.85 14.26
CA LYS A 398 10.27 19.33 13.44
C LYS A 398 10.96 18.18 14.18
N ILE A 399 11.06 17.04 13.52
CA ILE A 399 11.70 15.83 14.06
C ILE A 399 12.81 15.40 13.10
N VAL A 400 14.03 15.27 13.60
CA VAL A 400 15.15 14.68 12.85
C VAL A 400 15.56 13.38 13.53
N VAL A 401 15.49 12.29 12.78
CA VAL A 401 15.78 10.93 13.24
C VAL A 401 16.97 10.35 12.48
N LYS A 402 17.80 9.57 13.18
CA LYS A 402 18.95 8.89 12.57
C LYS A 402 18.52 7.63 11.84
N ARG A 403 19.12 7.39 10.69
CA ARG A 403 19.02 6.18 9.86
C ARG A 403 20.41 5.58 9.61
N ALA A 404 20.43 4.31 9.24
CA ALA A 404 21.65 3.65 8.79
C ALA A 404 22.20 4.32 7.52
N ALA A 405 23.53 4.46 7.43
CA ALA A 405 24.18 5.02 6.26
C ALA A 405 24.13 4.05 5.07
N PRO A 406 24.09 4.53 3.81
CA PRO A 406 24.24 3.68 2.63
C PRO A 406 25.52 2.84 2.71
N GLY A 407 25.45 1.55 2.34
CA GLY A 407 26.59 0.62 2.35
C GLY A 407 26.87 -0.07 3.69
N THR A 408 26.10 0.20 4.74
CA THR A 408 26.23 -0.47 6.04
C THR A 408 25.63 -1.88 6.09
N SER A 409 24.83 -2.26 5.09
CA SER A 409 24.33 -3.62 4.86
C SER A 409 24.92 -4.19 3.55
N PRO A 410 25.22 -5.51 3.46
CA PRO A 410 25.68 -6.16 2.23
C PRO A 410 24.78 -5.93 1.00
N SER A 411 23.57 -5.44 1.22
CA SER A 411 22.57 -5.18 0.19
C SER A 411 22.05 -3.73 0.15
N SER A 412 22.59 -2.80 0.96
CA SER A 412 22.24 -1.36 0.94
C SER A 412 23.18 -0.51 0.09
N SER A 413 23.56 -1.00 -1.10
CA SER A 413 24.37 -0.24 -2.07
C SER A 413 23.68 1.01 -2.64
N SER A 414 22.40 1.23 -2.29
CA SER A 414 21.57 2.37 -2.70
C SER A 414 20.90 2.99 -1.46
N TYR A 415 20.51 4.27 -1.56
CA TYR A 415 19.72 4.93 -0.52
C TYR A 415 18.43 4.15 -0.19
N ASP A 416 18.21 3.86 1.09
CA ASP A 416 17.07 3.04 1.58
C ASP A 416 15.69 3.68 1.31
N TYR A 417 15.64 5.02 1.24
CA TYR A 417 14.44 5.78 0.88
C TYR A 417 14.68 6.67 -0.32
N LYS A 418 13.56 6.98 -0.99
CA LYS A 418 13.52 7.84 -2.17
C LYS A 418 12.72 9.11 -1.85
N VAL A 419 12.95 10.15 -2.62
CA VAL A 419 12.17 11.40 -2.52
C VAL A 419 10.68 11.10 -2.70
N GLY A 420 9.84 11.67 -1.84
CA GLY A 420 8.39 11.44 -1.82
C GLY A 420 7.92 10.24 -0.98
N ASN A 421 8.84 9.48 -0.40
CA ASN A 421 8.47 8.44 0.55
C ASN A 421 7.94 9.04 1.86
N PHE A 422 7.16 8.24 2.58
CA PHE A 422 6.63 8.51 3.91
C PHE A 422 6.98 7.38 4.86
N LEU A 423 6.74 7.57 6.15
CA LEU A 423 6.90 6.54 7.18
C LEU A 423 5.83 6.68 8.25
N TYR A 424 5.63 5.62 9.03
CA TYR A 424 4.79 5.64 10.21
C TYR A 424 5.61 5.92 11.45
N LEU A 425 5.16 6.87 12.26
CA LEU A 425 5.74 7.22 13.54
C LEU A 425 4.79 6.79 14.67
N ASN A 426 5.34 6.13 15.68
CA ASN A 426 4.66 5.87 16.95
C ASN A 426 5.42 6.54 18.11
N VAL A 427 4.68 7.24 18.96
CA VAL A 427 5.19 7.89 20.17
C VAL A 427 4.42 7.29 21.36
N PRO A 428 4.99 6.28 22.04
CA PRO A 428 4.27 5.53 23.07
C PRO A 428 3.81 6.35 24.27
N GLN A 429 4.43 7.51 24.51
CA GLN A 429 4.02 8.45 25.57
C GLN A 429 2.69 9.13 25.28
N ILE A 430 2.28 9.20 24.01
CA ILE A 430 0.99 9.74 23.58
C ILE A 430 -0.01 8.60 23.41
N SER A 431 0.33 7.61 22.57
CA SER A 431 -0.44 6.38 22.44
C SER A 431 0.45 5.22 22.03
N LYS A 432 0.20 4.04 22.62
CA LYS A 432 0.91 2.79 22.31
C LYS A 432 0.41 2.12 21.03
N LEU A 433 -0.80 2.46 20.57
CA LEU A 433 -1.47 1.79 19.46
C LEU A 433 -1.51 2.65 18.19
N GLU A 434 -1.39 3.97 18.31
CA GLU A 434 -1.49 4.87 17.16
C GLU A 434 -0.19 4.98 16.38
N TRP A 435 -0.28 4.78 15.07
CA TRP A 435 0.81 4.95 14.12
C TRP A 435 0.39 6.00 13.10
N HIS A 436 1.09 7.12 13.06
CA HIS A 436 0.76 8.25 12.18
C HIS A 436 1.70 8.27 11.00
N ALA A 437 1.16 8.32 9.78
CA ALA A 437 1.96 8.41 8.58
C ALA A 437 2.41 9.86 8.35
N LEU A 438 3.70 10.04 8.10
CA LEU A 438 4.35 11.33 7.90
C LEU A 438 5.24 11.25 6.67
N THR A 439 5.05 12.19 5.73
CA THR A 439 5.90 12.33 4.56
C THR A 439 7.29 12.82 4.98
N ILE A 440 8.33 12.30 4.33
CA ILE A 440 9.71 12.70 4.60
C ILE A 440 9.97 14.04 3.91
N ALA A 441 10.51 15.01 4.66
CA ALA A 441 10.82 16.35 4.16
C ALA A 441 12.22 16.48 3.56
N SER A 442 13.12 15.55 3.87
CA SER A 442 14.54 15.60 3.48
C SER A 442 14.85 14.74 2.26
N SER A 443 15.91 15.08 1.53
CA SER A 443 16.49 14.21 0.50
C SER A 443 17.49 13.20 1.09
N PRO A 444 17.51 11.95 0.57
CA PRO A 444 18.55 11.00 0.93
C PRO A 444 19.96 11.44 0.50
N LYS A 445 20.08 12.36 -0.47
CA LYS A 445 21.35 12.90 -0.98
C LYS A 445 21.89 14.05 -0.13
N THR A 446 21.02 14.82 0.52
CA THR A 446 21.42 15.92 1.41
C THR A 446 22.14 15.40 2.65
N ASN A 447 21.64 14.33 3.25
CA ASN A 447 22.29 13.70 4.40
C ASN A 447 22.18 12.16 4.36
N PRO A 448 23.30 11.43 4.41
CA PRO A 448 23.29 9.97 4.36
C PRO A 448 22.71 9.31 5.62
N THR A 449 22.69 9.98 6.77
CA THR A 449 22.32 9.39 8.06
C THR A 449 21.08 9.97 8.70
N ASP A 450 20.53 11.06 8.18
CA ASP A 450 19.40 11.76 8.83
C ASP A 450 18.13 11.74 7.96
N VAL A 451 16.98 11.78 8.62
CA VAL A 451 15.65 11.91 8.02
C VAL A 451 14.89 12.99 8.77
N THR A 452 14.27 13.94 8.04
CA THR A 452 13.49 15.03 8.62
C THR A 452 11.99 14.82 8.40
N LEU A 453 11.21 15.03 9.45
CA LEU A 453 9.75 14.97 9.47
C LEU A 453 9.20 16.30 9.98
N LEU A 454 8.09 16.73 9.39
CA LEU A 454 7.36 17.94 9.77
C LEU A 454 5.93 17.57 10.13
N VAL A 455 5.47 17.98 11.31
CA VAL A 455 4.15 17.61 11.84
C VAL A 455 3.39 18.86 12.28
N LYS A 456 2.23 19.10 11.65
CA LYS A 456 1.31 20.17 12.03
C LYS A 456 0.27 19.66 13.04
N PRO A 457 -0.07 20.43 14.10
CA PRO A 457 -1.05 20.05 15.12
C PRO A 457 -2.50 20.18 14.60
N LEU A 458 -2.97 19.19 13.83
CA LEU A 458 -4.32 19.16 13.25
C LEU A 458 -5.34 18.38 14.09
N GLY A 459 -4.91 17.40 14.87
CA GLY A 459 -5.75 16.54 15.70
C GLY A 459 -5.14 16.26 17.06
N ASP A 460 -5.85 15.49 17.88
CA ASP A 460 -5.54 15.28 19.30
C ASP A 460 -4.12 14.71 19.50
N TRP A 461 -3.74 13.70 18.73
CA TRP A 461 -2.38 13.13 18.78
C TRP A 461 -1.30 14.15 18.45
N SER A 462 -1.47 14.92 17.36
CA SER A 462 -0.48 15.91 16.92
C SER A 462 -0.39 17.12 17.85
N LYS A 463 -1.50 17.49 18.53
CA LYS A 463 -1.50 18.53 19.57
C LYS A 463 -0.76 18.06 20.83
N ASN A 464 -0.99 16.80 21.22
CA ASN A 464 -0.25 16.17 22.33
C ASN A 464 1.24 16.02 21.99
N LEU A 465 1.59 15.84 20.71
CA LEU A 465 2.98 15.80 20.26
C LEU A 465 3.70 17.13 20.46
N VAL A 466 3.04 18.26 20.20
CA VAL A 466 3.60 19.59 20.51
C VAL A 466 3.85 19.75 22.01
N GLN A 467 2.87 19.38 22.84
CA GLN A 467 3.02 19.44 24.29
C GLN A 467 4.17 18.54 24.79
N TYR A 468 4.30 17.34 24.22
CA TYR A 468 5.39 16.42 24.52
C TYR A 468 6.75 16.99 24.09
N ALA A 469 6.84 17.63 22.92
CA ALA A 469 8.06 18.30 22.47
C ALA A 469 8.50 19.41 23.42
N LYS A 470 7.56 20.26 23.83
CA LYS A 470 7.81 21.32 24.82
C LYS A 470 8.25 20.76 26.18
N ALA A 471 7.62 19.68 26.64
CA ALA A 471 8.00 18.99 27.88
C ALA A 471 9.41 18.37 27.79
N CYS A 472 9.72 17.68 26.69
CA CYS A 472 11.05 17.12 26.44
C CYS A 472 12.13 18.20 26.43
N SER A 473 11.86 19.34 25.81
CA SER A 473 12.80 20.47 25.78
C SER A 473 12.98 21.12 27.15
N ARG A 474 11.91 21.24 27.95
CA ARG A 474 11.99 21.81 29.31
C ARG A 474 12.71 20.90 30.29
N ASP A 475 12.44 19.61 30.21
CA ASP A 475 12.87 18.61 31.19
C ASP A 475 14.14 17.85 30.74
N ASN A 476 14.76 18.26 29.62
CA ASN A 476 15.93 17.64 28.99
C ASN A 476 15.78 16.12 28.77
N MET A 477 14.60 15.69 28.32
CA MET A 477 14.28 14.28 28.09
C MET A 477 14.49 13.88 26.63
N VAL A 478 15.18 12.76 26.40
CA VAL A 478 15.27 12.14 25.07
C VAL A 478 13.91 11.49 24.73
N PRO A 479 13.27 11.86 23.62
CA PRO A 479 11.97 11.31 23.28
C PRO A 479 12.08 9.84 22.84
N LEU A 480 11.13 9.02 23.29
CA LEU A 480 11.01 7.63 22.85
C LEU A 480 10.09 7.55 21.64
N MET A 481 10.62 7.11 20.50
CA MET A 481 9.88 6.98 19.25
C MET A 481 10.17 5.65 18.56
N TYR A 482 9.18 5.11 17.86
CA TYR A 482 9.30 3.96 16.97
C TYR A 482 8.92 4.37 15.56
N MET A 483 9.61 3.80 14.57
CA MET A 483 9.37 4.08 13.17
C MET A 483 9.09 2.79 12.40
N ASP A 484 8.25 2.90 11.38
CA ASP A 484 8.01 1.85 10.41
C ASP A 484 7.94 2.48 9.00
N GLY A 485 8.86 2.08 8.13
CA GLY A 485 9.06 2.70 6.83
C GLY A 485 10.26 2.09 6.12
N PHE A 486 10.57 2.51 4.89
CA PHE A 486 9.98 3.65 4.16
C PHE A 486 8.89 3.21 3.16
N TYR A 487 7.80 3.94 3.08
CA TYR A 487 6.65 3.61 2.23
C TYR A 487 6.43 4.69 1.15
N GLY A 488 5.64 4.37 0.12
CA GLY A 488 5.25 5.31 -0.92
C GLY A 488 5.93 5.08 -2.27
N ALA A 489 5.38 5.72 -3.30
CA ALA A 489 5.96 5.74 -4.64
C ALA A 489 7.04 6.82 -4.69
N SER A 490 8.12 6.53 -5.43
CA SER A 490 9.19 7.49 -5.63
C SER A 490 8.74 8.65 -6.51
N LEU A 491 9.02 9.87 -6.06
CA LEU A 491 8.89 11.09 -6.85
C LEU A 491 10.17 11.42 -7.65
N GLU A 492 11.21 10.58 -7.63
CA GLU A 492 12.46 10.78 -8.40
C GLU A 492 12.24 10.93 -9.91
N LEU A 493 11.06 10.50 -10.40
CA LEU A 493 10.66 10.68 -11.79
C LEU A 493 10.69 12.15 -12.25
N TYR A 494 10.66 13.12 -11.32
CA TYR A 494 10.81 14.52 -11.70
C TYR A 494 12.07 14.77 -12.54
N GLU A 495 13.11 13.94 -12.43
CA GLU A 495 14.35 13.99 -13.24
C GLU A 495 14.14 13.78 -14.75
N ASP A 496 13.06 13.10 -15.15
CA ASP A 496 12.83 12.73 -16.56
C ASP A 496 12.15 13.85 -17.37
N TYR A 497 11.69 14.92 -16.72
CA TYR A 497 11.02 16.06 -17.35
C TYR A 497 12.00 17.21 -17.59
N SER A 498 11.96 17.88 -18.74
CA SER A 498 12.73 19.11 -18.95
C SER A 498 12.19 20.30 -18.15
N THR A 499 10.88 20.30 -17.85
CA THR A 499 10.21 21.35 -17.09
C THR A 499 9.31 20.72 -16.03
N VAL A 500 9.49 21.14 -14.78
CA VAL A 500 8.77 20.65 -13.61
C VAL A 500 8.05 21.81 -12.92
N CYS A 501 6.75 21.66 -12.71
CA CYS A 501 5.93 22.57 -11.91
C CYS A 501 5.63 21.92 -10.55
N LEU A 502 6.12 22.53 -9.48
CA LEU A 502 5.94 22.08 -8.10
C LEU A 502 4.90 22.96 -7.42
N VAL A 503 3.78 22.38 -6.99
CA VAL A 503 2.68 23.10 -6.35
C VAL A 503 2.49 22.56 -4.92
N GLY A 504 2.76 23.41 -3.94
CA GLY A 504 2.67 23.08 -2.52
C GLY A 504 1.63 23.93 -1.77
N GLY A 505 0.92 23.33 -0.82
CA GLY A 505 -0.06 24.01 0.02
C GLY A 505 0.07 23.66 1.50
N GLY A 506 0.32 24.67 2.35
CA GLY A 506 0.49 24.49 3.79
C GLY A 506 1.48 23.37 4.13
N ILE A 507 1.19 22.55 5.15
CA ILE A 507 2.02 21.39 5.51
C ILE A 507 2.14 20.33 4.40
N GLY A 508 1.22 20.32 3.43
CA GLY A 508 1.32 19.46 2.26
C GLY A 508 2.46 19.83 1.32
N VAL A 509 3.24 20.89 1.58
CA VAL A 509 4.49 21.16 0.86
C VAL A 509 5.58 20.13 1.14
N THR A 510 5.46 19.32 2.19
CA THR A 510 6.49 18.36 2.65
C THR A 510 7.14 17.49 1.54
N PRO A 511 6.40 16.76 0.67
CA PRO A 511 7.04 16.02 -0.44
C PRO A 511 7.73 16.93 -1.45
N VAL A 512 7.18 18.13 -1.69
CA VAL A 512 7.75 19.12 -2.61
C VAL A 512 9.04 19.67 -2.04
N LEU A 513 9.10 19.90 -0.72
CA LEU A 513 10.31 20.28 -0.01
C LEU A 513 11.40 19.21 -0.15
N ALA A 514 11.05 17.92 -0.09
CA ALA A 514 12.02 16.85 -0.34
C ALA A 514 12.57 16.85 -1.78
N ILE A 515 11.77 17.24 -2.78
CA ILE A 515 12.23 17.44 -4.17
C ILE A 515 13.19 18.63 -4.25
N LEU A 516 12.84 19.77 -3.62
CA LEU A 516 13.68 20.97 -3.61
C LEU A 516 15.02 20.72 -2.91
N ASP A 517 15.01 20.00 -1.78
CA ASP A 517 16.23 19.61 -1.05
C ASP A 517 17.10 18.67 -1.90
N ASP A 518 16.48 17.71 -2.60
CA ASP A 518 17.19 16.80 -3.52
C ASP A 518 17.81 17.53 -4.72
N LEU A 519 17.08 18.48 -5.30
CA LEU A 519 17.57 19.36 -6.35
C LEU A 519 18.77 20.18 -5.86
N ALA A 520 18.67 20.78 -4.66
CA ALA A 520 19.75 21.58 -4.09
C ALA A 520 21.02 20.75 -3.84
N ALA A 521 20.87 19.51 -3.34
CA ALA A 521 21.98 18.59 -3.15
C ALA A 521 22.66 18.21 -4.47
N LYS A 522 21.89 17.93 -5.52
CA LYS A 522 22.43 17.63 -6.86
C LYS A 522 23.19 18.78 -7.47
N LEU A 523 22.61 19.99 -7.42
CA LEU A 523 23.26 21.19 -7.94
C LEU A 523 24.57 21.45 -7.20
N SER A 524 24.60 21.27 -5.87
CA SER A 524 25.84 21.38 -5.09
C SER A 524 26.89 20.35 -5.54
N SER A 525 26.50 19.11 -5.84
CA SER A 525 27.42 18.07 -6.32
C SER A 525 27.89 18.26 -7.77
N ASN A 526 27.08 18.90 -8.61
CA ASN A 526 27.33 19.10 -10.05
C ASN A 526 27.89 20.50 -10.38
N GLY A 527 28.42 21.23 -9.39
CA GLY A 527 28.98 22.57 -9.60
C GLY A 527 27.95 23.60 -10.10
N ALA A 528 26.72 23.54 -9.59
CA ALA A 528 25.59 24.42 -9.91
C ALA A 528 25.11 24.39 -11.38
N SER A 529 25.37 23.30 -12.12
CA SER A 529 24.85 23.13 -13.48
C SER A 529 23.37 22.73 -13.49
N TRP A 530 22.51 23.60 -14.00
CA TRP A 530 21.08 23.33 -14.20
C TRP A 530 20.84 22.50 -15.47
N THR A 531 19.97 21.49 -15.36
CA THR A 531 19.59 20.61 -16.49
C THR A 531 18.10 20.62 -16.79
N GLN A 532 17.31 21.20 -15.89
CA GLN A 532 15.85 21.25 -15.94
C GLN A 532 15.38 22.62 -15.47
N ARG A 533 14.17 23.00 -15.88
CA ARG A 533 13.50 24.20 -15.36
C ARG A 533 12.45 23.83 -14.32
N PHE A 534 12.38 24.62 -13.27
CA PHE A 534 11.51 24.44 -12.13
C PHE A 534 10.67 25.70 -11.92
N THR A 535 9.37 25.51 -11.76
CA THR A 535 8.46 26.55 -11.27
C THR A 535 7.87 26.06 -9.96
N PHE A 536 8.18 26.75 -8.86
CA PHE A 536 7.67 26.43 -7.54
C PHE A 536 6.57 27.43 -7.16
N ILE A 537 5.36 26.90 -6.95
CA ILE A 537 4.19 27.65 -6.50
C ILE A 537 3.86 27.17 -5.10
N PHE A 538 4.02 28.05 -4.11
CA PHE A 538 3.76 27.71 -2.72
C PHE A 538 2.71 28.63 -2.13
N THR A 539 1.63 28.02 -1.65
CA THR A 539 0.60 28.71 -0.87
C THR A 539 0.71 28.30 0.58
N PHE A 540 0.75 29.26 1.48
CA PHE A 540 0.76 28.98 2.92
C PHE A 540 -0.11 29.98 3.66
N ARG A 541 -0.59 29.55 4.81
CA ARG A 541 -1.23 30.42 5.80
C ARG A 541 -0.33 30.52 7.02
N GLU A 542 0.23 29.39 7.43
CA GLU A 542 1.15 29.23 8.55
C GLU A 542 2.56 29.72 8.19
N LEU A 543 3.12 30.60 9.02
CA LEU A 543 4.44 31.19 8.79
C LEU A 543 5.55 30.22 9.21
N SER A 544 5.33 29.39 10.24
CA SER A 544 6.24 28.33 10.68
C SER A 544 6.59 27.34 9.56
N VAL A 545 5.63 27.01 8.69
CA VAL A 545 5.85 26.16 7.52
C VAL A 545 6.78 26.88 6.52
N PHE A 546 6.58 28.17 6.30
CA PHE A 546 7.44 28.96 5.41
C PHE A 546 8.87 29.09 5.94
N GLN A 547 9.05 29.30 7.25
CA GLN A 547 10.37 29.32 7.89
C GLN A 547 11.17 28.02 7.62
N THR A 548 10.47 26.88 7.51
CA THR A 548 11.12 25.59 7.23
C THR A 548 11.52 25.43 5.76
N VAL A 549 10.76 26.03 4.84
CA VAL A 549 11.01 25.95 3.38
C VAL A 549 12.08 26.96 2.94
N ALA A 550 12.12 28.13 3.57
CA ALA A 550 12.94 29.26 3.15
C ALA A 550 14.46 28.96 3.03
N PRO A 551 15.12 28.17 3.91
CA PRO A 551 16.55 27.89 3.79
C PRO A 551 16.91 27.17 2.48
N VAL A 552 16.04 26.26 2.03
CA VAL A 552 16.23 25.55 0.77
C VAL A 552 16.02 26.49 -0.42
N LEU A 553 15.05 27.41 -0.33
CA LEU A 553 14.82 28.42 -1.36
C LEU A 553 15.98 29.41 -1.48
N ALA A 554 16.54 29.87 -0.36
CA ALA A 554 17.71 30.76 -0.36
C ALA A 554 18.88 30.12 -1.09
N LYS A 555 19.17 28.85 -0.77
CA LYS A 555 20.25 28.09 -1.42
C LYS A 555 20.02 27.91 -2.92
N LEU A 556 18.80 27.60 -3.36
CA LEU A 556 18.48 27.47 -4.77
C LEU A 556 18.59 28.81 -5.52
N ARG A 557 18.18 29.92 -4.89
CA ARG A 557 18.30 31.27 -5.43
C ARG A 557 19.75 31.73 -5.55
N GLU A 558 20.60 31.36 -4.60
CA GLU A 558 22.05 31.61 -4.68
C GLU A 558 22.67 30.90 -5.90
N MET A 559 22.18 29.70 -6.24
CA MET A 559 22.63 28.93 -7.41
C MET A 559 21.98 29.37 -8.75
N ASP A 560 20.91 30.17 -8.73
CA ASP A 560 20.29 30.80 -9.92
C ASP A 560 19.81 32.24 -9.63
N PRO A 561 20.74 33.21 -9.52
CA PRO A 561 20.40 34.59 -9.15
C PRO A 561 19.51 35.32 -10.17
N HIS A 562 19.46 34.83 -11.41
CA HIS A 562 18.70 35.44 -12.50
C HIS A 562 17.34 34.77 -12.76
N GLU A 563 16.96 33.77 -11.95
CA GLU A 563 15.68 33.05 -12.04
C GLU A 563 15.40 32.49 -13.46
N GLN A 564 16.47 32.05 -14.14
CA GLN A 564 16.39 31.49 -15.50
C GLN A 564 15.87 30.05 -15.49
N PHE A 565 16.24 29.29 -14.46
CA PHE A 565 15.93 27.88 -14.30
C PHE A 565 15.00 27.62 -13.12
N PHE A 566 15.06 28.40 -12.05
CA PHE A 566 14.21 28.25 -10.87
C PHE A 566 13.39 29.51 -10.61
N ARG A 567 12.08 29.43 -10.89
CA ARG A 567 11.12 30.50 -10.59
C ARG A 567 10.30 30.14 -9.37
N VAL A 568 10.14 31.10 -8.47
CA VAL A 568 9.41 30.93 -7.22
C VAL A 568 8.23 31.90 -7.16
N HIS A 569 7.05 31.38 -6.81
CA HIS A 569 5.85 32.15 -6.56
C HIS A 569 5.29 31.79 -5.18
N LEU A 570 5.36 32.75 -4.25
CA LEU A 570 4.95 32.56 -2.85
C LEU A 570 3.69 33.36 -2.56
N PHE A 571 2.67 32.69 -2.01
CA PHE A 571 1.37 33.29 -1.66
C PHE A 571 1.07 33.05 -0.18
N ALA A 572 1.18 34.10 0.63
CA ALA A 572 0.85 34.10 2.05
C ALA A 572 -0.63 34.49 2.22
N THR A 573 -1.50 33.49 2.30
CA THR A 573 -2.97 33.66 2.26
C THR A 573 -3.61 34.00 3.61
N GLY A 574 -2.82 34.11 4.68
CA GLY A 574 -3.27 34.52 6.00
C GLY A 574 -3.46 36.03 6.13
N ALA A 575 -4.18 36.43 7.18
CA ALA A 575 -4.14 37.80 7.69
C ALA A 575 -3.16 37.80 8.87
N TYR A 576 -2.08 38.57 8.76
CA TYR A 576 -0.99 38.58 9.74
C TYR A 576 -1.01 39.87 10.56
N SER A 577 -0.91 39.73 11.86
CA SER A 577 -0.68 40.85 12.78
C SER A 577 0.79 41.28 12.78
N GLU A 578 1.07 42.52 13.20
CA GLU A 578 2.46 42.99 13.33
C GLU A 578 3.26 42.15 14.33
N ALA A 579 2.62 41.58 15.36
CA ALA A 579 3.28 40.72 16.33
C ALA A 579 3.78 39.41 15.70
N GLU A 580 2.99 38.78 14.83
CA GLU A 580 3.38 37.55 14.12
C GLU A 580 4.51 37.82 13.11
N LEU A 581 4.48 38.97 12.43
CA LEU A 581 5.53 39.36 11.48
C LEU A 581 6.85 39.69 12.18
N ASN A 582 6.79 40.31 13.37
CA ASN A 582 7.97 40.67 14.17
C ASN A 582 8.54 39.49 14.97
N GLN A 583 7.95 38.30 14.88
CA GLN A 583 8.48 37.11 15.54
C GLN A 583 9.90 36.84 15.02
N LYS A 584 10.83 36.59 15.95
CA LYS A 584 12.20 36.23 15.60
C LYS A 584 12.24 34.84 14.99
N LEU A 585 13.10 34.64 14.00
CA LEU A 585 13.37 33.33 13.44
C LEU A 585 13.95 32.41 14.52
N GLU A 586 13.31 31.27 14.75
CA GLU A 586 13.77 30.33 15.76
C GLU A 586 15.05 29.62 15.31
N THR A 587 16.16 29.94 15.97
CA THR A 587 17.42 29.18 15.86
C THR A 587 17.35 27.97 16.79
N SER A 588 17.38 26.76 16.25
CA SER A 588 17.23 25.50 17.01
C SER A 588 18.28 25.40 18.15
N PRO A 589 17.90 25.60 19.43
CA PRO A 589 18.83 25.51 20.57
C PRO A 589 19.06 24.05 21.01
N THR A 590 18.33 23.10 20.41
CA THR A 590 18.20 21.73 20.92
C THR A 590 19.36 20.82 20.50
N LYS A 591 20.18 21.23 19.51
CA LYS A 591 21.32 20.44 18.99
C LYS A 591 22.37 20.20 20.08
N GLU A 592 22.63 21.18 20.93
CA GLU A 592 23.64 21.07 22.00
C GLU A 592 23.15 20.29 23.24
N ILE A 593 21.83 20.23 23.45
CA ILE A 593 21.22 19.63 24.65
C ILE A 593 21.07 18.10 24.50
N LEU A 594 20.74 17.61 23.29
CA LEU A 594 20.53 16.18 23.04
C LEU A 594 21.84 15.38 23.00
N ASP A 595 22.94 15.99 22.54
CA ASP A 595 24.27 15.38 22.59
C ASP A 595 24.74 15.18 24.05
N ALA A 596 24.32 16.04 24.99
CA ALA A 596 24.61 15.90 26.42
C ALA A 596 23.70 14.88 27.14
N ALA A 597 22.46 14.68 26.68
CA ALA A 597 21.47 13.79 27.29
C ALA A 597 21.60 12.31 26.86
N SER A 598 22.32 12.02 25.76
CA SER A 598 22.53 10.65 25.24
C SER A 598 23.23 9.69 26.23
N GLY A 599 23.74 10.19 27.37
CA GLY A 599 24.41 9.39 28.40
C GLY A 599 23.51 8.73 29.45
N LYS A 600 22.20 9.04 29.52
CA LYS A 600 21.34 8.49 30.59
C LYS A 600 19.94 8.08 30.09
N SER A 601 19.71 6.76 30.19
CA SER A 601 18.41 6.09 30.33
C SER A 601 17.56 5.85 29.08
N ALA A 602 17.61 4.61 28.59
CA ALA A 602 16.47 3.87 28.06
C ALA A 602 16.70 2.36 28.30
N SER A 603 15.66 1.60 28.66
CA SER A 603 15.77 0.15 28.92
C SER A 603 16.05 -0.70 27.67
N ARG A 604 15.95 -0.09 26.48
CA ARG A 604 16.41 -0.62 25.18
C ARG A 604 17.22 0.46 24.49
N ALA A 605 18.43 0.13 24.04
CA ALA A 605 19.29 1.08 23.33
C ALA A 605 18.61 1.55 22.03
N ALA A 606 18.39 2.86 21.92
CA ALA A 606 17.94 3.48 20.68
C ALA A 606 19.01 3.28 19.59
N ARG A 607 18.58 3.03 18.35
CA ARG A 607 19.50 2.77 17.24
C ARG A 607 19.12 3.59 16.00
N PRO A 608 20.07 3.81 15.07
CA PRO A 608 19.72 4.31 13.75
C PRO A 608 18.69 3.38 13.09
N PHE A 609 17.66 3.96 12.50
CA PHE A 609 16.62 3.20 11.82
C PHE A 609 17.21 2.46 10.62
N TYR A 610 16.87 1.18 10.49
CA TYR A 610 17.19 0.32 9.36
C TYR A 610 15.93 -0.47 9.03
N GLU A 611 15.63 -0.65 7.75
CA GLU A 611 14.47 -1.40 7.28
C GLU A 611 14.89 -2.86 6.97
N PRO A 612 14.71 -3.81 7.91
CA PRO A 612 14.88 -5.23 7.64
C PRO A 612 13.93 -5.71 6.54
N LEU A 613 14.36 -6.70 5.76
CA LEU A 613 13.70 -7.30 4.59
C LEU A 613 13.65 -6.42 3.34
N ARG A 614 13.61 -5.08 3.40
CA ARG A 614 13.68 -4.25 2.18
C ARG A 614 15.07 -4.25 1.56
N SER A 615 16.11 -4.39 2.37
CA SER A 615 17.48 -4.32 1.88
C SER A 615 17.84 -5.51 0.99
N SER A 616 17.24 -6.70 1.14
CA SER A 616 17.56 -7.89 0.35
C SER A 616 16.33 -8.45 -0.38
N ASN A 617 16.10 -7.96 -1.60
CA ASN A 617 15.05 -8.45 -2.51
C ASN A 617 15.13 -9.99 -2.71
N MET A 618 16.33 -10.57 -2.67
CA MET A 618 16.53 -12.01 -2.79
C MET A 618 16.00 -12.79 -1.56
N MET A 619 16.19 -12.26 -0.35
CA MET A 619 15.63 -12.88 0.85
C MET A 619 14.10 -12.80 0.87
N ARG A 620 13.51 -11.69 0.39
CA ARG A 620 12.05 -11.58 0.21
C ARG A 620 11.53 -12.59 -0.79
N PHE A 621 12.18 -12.73 -1.94
CA PHE A 621 11.81 -13.73 -2.95
C PHE A 621 11.86 -15.16 -2.38
N ILE A 622 12.95 -15.54 -1.71
CA ILE A 622 13.10 -16.86 -1.08
C ILE A 622 12.03 -17.07 -0.01
N MET A 623 11.76 -16.06 0.82
CA MET A 623 10.73 -16.14 1.85
C MET A 623 9.34 -16.34 1.24
N TYR A 624 8.96 -15.58 0.20
CA TYR A 624 7.69 -15.80 -0.50
C TYR A 624 7.63 -17.20 -1.10
N LEU A 625 8.69 -17.65 -1.78
CA LEU A 625 8.76 -18.98 -2.37
C LEU A 625 8.56 -20.08 -1.31
N VAL A 626 9.30 -20.03 -0.21
CA VAL A 626 9.20 -21.00 0.89
C VAL A 626 7.81 -20.93 1.54
N LEU A 627 7.29 -19.74 1.80
CA LEU A 627 5.97 -19.56 2.40
C LEU A 627 4.87 -20.19 1.53
N TYR A 628 4.88 -19.89 0.22
CA TYR A 628 3.89 -20.44 -0.71
C TYR A 628 4.05 -21.95 -0.87
N VAL A 629 5.26 -22.46 -1.10
CA VAL A 629 5.50 -23.90 -1.28
C VAL A 629 5.11 -24.68 -0.03
N VAL A 630 5.50 -24.22 1.16
CA VAL A 630 5.16 -24.88 2.43
C VAL A 630 3.67 -24.78 2.70
N ALA A 631 3.03 -23.62 2.51
CA ALA A 631 1.60 -23.47 2.71
C ALA A 631 0.80 -24.41 1.78
N ILE A 632 1.16 -24.47 0.50
CA ILE A 632 0.52 -25.34 -0.49
C ILE A 632 0.74 -26.82 -0.13
N ALA A 633 1.97 -27.22 0.16
CA ALA A 633 2.31 -28.60 0.49
C ALA A 633 1.60 -29.08 1.76
N VAL A 634 1.54 -28.24 2.80
CA VAL A 634 0.85 -28.56 4.05
C VAL A 634 -0.65 -28.70 3.83
N VAL A 635 -1.30 -27.74 3.15
CA VAL A 635 -2.74 -27.82 2.91
C VAL A 635 -3.08 -29.00 2.02
N PHE A 636 -2.27 -29.28 1.00
CA PHE A 636 -2.41 -30.46 0.15
C PHE A 636 -2.28 -31.76 0.95
N ALA A 637 -1.27 -31.88 1.82
CA ALA A 637 -1.07 -33.05 2.67
C ALA A 637 -2.22 -33.25 3.68
N VAL A 638 -2.77 -32.17 4.25
CA VAL A 638 -3.89 -32.24 5.20
C VAL A 638 -5.19 -32.61 4.48
N ARG A 639 -5.41 -32.16 3.25
CA ARG A 639 -6.63 -32.44 2.47
C ARG A 639 -6.56 -33.73 1.65
N TRP A 640 -5.38 -34.33 1.49
CA TRP A 640 -5.21 -35.55 0.72
C TRP A 640 -6.00 -36.69 1.36
N GLY A 641 -6.87 -37.34 0.58
CA GLY A 641 -7.69 -38.45 1.06
C GLY A 641 -8.79 -38.05 2.07
N ASN A 642 -9.30 -36.81 1.98
CA ASN A 642 -10.42 -36.31 2.79
C ASN A 642 -10.10 -36.06 4.28
N GLY A 643 -8.82 -35.85 4.60
CA GLY A 643 -8.38 -35.50 5.95
C GLY A 643 -7.94 -36.69 6.78
N VAL A 644 -6.74 -36.61 7.36
CA VAL A 644 -6.19 -37.63 8.28
C VAL A 644 -7.09 -37.83 9.51
N ILE A 645 -7.91 -36.83 9.86
CA ILE A 645 -8.78 -36.81 11.05
C ILE A 645 -10.19 -37.33 10.77
N GLN A 646 -10.75 -37.16 9.56
CA GLN A 646 -12.14 -37.56 9.29
C GLN A 646 -12.31 -39.08 9.16
N GLY A 647 -11.31 -39.81 8.68
CA GLY A 647 -11.28 -41.27 8.66
C GLY A 647 -12.60 -41.91 8.17
N ALA A 648 -12.92 -43.11 8.64
CA ALA A 648 -14.07 -43.85 8.14
C ALA A 648 -15.43 -43.49 8.80
N ASN A 649 -15.51 -42.82 9.97
CA ASN A 649 -16.78 -42.71 10.71
C ASN A 649 -16.91 -41.55 11.74
N HIS A 650 -16.14 -40.45 11.68
CA HIS A 650 -16.21 -39.39 12.72
C HIS A 650 -16.70 -38.04 12.20
N PHE A 651 -17.92 -38.00 11.66
CA PHE A 651 -18.57 -36.79 11.16
C PHE A 651 -18.74 -35.69 12.23
N GLU A 652 -18.72 -36.01 13.53
CA GLU A 652 -18.81 -35.06 14.64
C GLU A 652 -17.54 -34.22 14.85
N LEU A 653 -16.37 -34.72 14.41
CA LEU A 653 -15.07 -34.06 14.60
C LEU A 653 -14.72 -33.07 13.49
N TRP A 654 -15.65 -32.82 12.56
CA TRP A 654 -15.45 -31.89 11.46
C TRP A 654 -15.01 -30.48 11.90
N PRO A 655 -15.49 -29.87 13.01
CA PRO A 655 -15.02 -28.55 13.42
C PRO A 655 -13.57 -28.58 13.94
N LEU A 656 -13.17 -29.69 14.57
CA LEU A 656 -11.81 -29.89 15.07
C LEU A 656 -10.81 -30.00 13.92
N GLU A 657 -11.18 -30.70 12.85
CA GLU A 657 -10.38 -30.73 11.63
C GLU A 657 -10.25 -29.33 11.01
N ARG A 658 -11.33 -28.56 10.90
CA ARG A 658 -11.27 -27.18 10.39
C ARG A 658 -10.42 -26.27 11.28
N ALA A 659 -10.48 -26.44 12.59
CA ALA A 659 -9.62 -25.73 13.53
C ALA A 659 -8.15 -26.12 13.37
N PHE A 660 -7.85 -27.40 13.11
CA PHE A 660 -6.50 -27.87 12.81
C PHE A 660 -5.97 -27.31 11.48
N GLU A 661 -6.78 -27.31 10.41
CA GLU A 661 -6.44 -26.68 9.13
C GLU A 661 -6.07 -25.20 9.32
N LEU A 662 -6.86 -24.48 10.11
CA LEU A 662 -6.57 -23.08 10.44
C LEU A 662 -5.30 -22.93 11.30
N GLY A 663 -5.08 -23.82 12.26
CA GLY A 663 -3.86 -23.83 13.08
C GLY A 663 -2.59 -24.02 12.24
N MET A 664 -2.62 -24.94 11.28
CA MET A 664 -1.54 -25.16 10.31
C MET A 664 -1.35 -23.96 9.38
N PHE A 665 -2.43 -23.30 8.97
CA PHE A 665 -2.33 -22.05 8.22
C PHE A 665 -1.68 -20.94 9.05
N CYS A 666 -2.05 -20.78 10.31
CA CYS A 666 -1.42 -19.83 11.23
C CYS A 666 0.07 -20.14 11.48
N LEU A 667 0.51 -21.40 11.33
CA LEU A 667 1.92 -21.77 11.44
C LEU A 667 2.78 -21.13 10.35
N THR A 668 2.20 -20.79 9.18
CA THR A 668 2.89 -20.04 8.12
C THR A 668 3.35 -18.66 8.60
N ILE A 669 2.62 -18.05 9.55
CA ILE A 669 2.99 -16.77 10.19
C ILE A 669 4.31 -16.94 10.97
N VAL A 670 4.48 -18.06 11.67
CA VAL A 670 5.69 -18.36 12.46
C VAL A 670 6.91 -18.48 11.54
N VAL A 671 6.75 -19.08 10.36
CA VAL A 671 7.83 -19.17 9.35
C VAL A 671 8.29 -17.78 8.93
N VAL A 672 7.36 -16.85 8.66
CA VAL A 672 7.71 -15.47 8.30
C VAL A 672 8.52 -14.81 9.43
N TYR A 673 8.05 -14.88 10.69
CA TYR A 673 8.78 -14.30 11.82
C TYR A 673 10.17 -14.93 12.04
N ALA A 674 10.32 -16.24 11.77
CA ALA A 674 11.61 -16.91 11.85
C ALA A 674 12.60 -16.38 10.80
N PHE A 675 12.14 -16.12 9.57
CA PHE A 675 12.97 -15.50 8.52
C PHE A 675 13.39 -14.08 8.89
N VAL A 676 12.48 -13.27 9.44
CA VAL A 676 12.82 -11.90 9.88
C VAL A 676 13.86 -11.93 11.00
N TRP A 677 13.68 -12.85 11.97
CA TRP A 677 14.65 -13.04 13.05
C TRP A 677 16.02 -13.50 12.52
N TYR A 678 16.05 -14.42 11.57
CA TYR A 678 17.29 -14.88 10.95
C TYR A 678 18.07 -13.72 10.30
N GLU A 679 17.41 -12.91 9.47
CA GLU A 679 18.04 -11.73 8.84
C GLU A 679 18.59 -10.75 9.91
N TYR A 680 17.82 -10.50 10.97
CA TYR A 680 18.26 -9.67 12.09
C TYR A 680 19.53 -10.20 12.76
N THR A 681 19.59 -11.51 13.04
CA THR A 681 20.76 -12.10 13.70
C THR A 681 22.02 -12.01 12.82
N MET A 682 21.86 -12.13 11.51
CA MET A 682 22.97 -11.98 10.56
C MET A 682 23.44 -10.53 10.46
N PHE A 683 22.51 -9.57 10.38
CA PHE A 683 22.82 -8.13 10.37
C PHE A 683 23.53 -7.66 11.64
N ARG A 684 23.12 -8.16 12.82
CA ARG A 684 23.79 -7.81 14.08
C ARG A 684 25.25 -8.29 14.11
N ARG A 685 25.54 -9.44 13.50
CA ARG A 685 26.91 -10.00 13.43
C ARG A 685 27.80 -9.21 12.49
N SER A 686 27.29 -8.67 11.39
CA SER A 686 28.08 -7.87 10.45
C SER A 686 28.46 -6.49 10.99
N HIS A 687 27.57 -5.85 11.75
CA HIS A 687 27.81 -4.50 12.29
C HIS A 687 28.73 -4.45 13.51
N ALA A 688 28.81 -5.52 14.31
CA ALA A 688 29.78 -5.59 15.41
C ALA A 688 31.25 -5.52 14.94
N ALA A 689 31.49 -5.63 13.62
CA ALA A 689 32.82 -5.69 13.02
C ALA A 689 33.26 -4.38 12.32
N SER A 690 32.43 -3.34 12.21
CA SER A 690 32.78 -2.14 11.45
C SER A 690 32.16 -0.85 12.00
N GLU A 691 32.81 -0.25 13.01
CA GLU A 691 32.66 1.19 13.29
C GLU A 691 33.98 1.92 13.02
N PRO A 692 34.12 2.56 11.85
CA PRO A 692 34.80 3.83 11.75
C PRO A 692 33.74 4.91 11.60
N THR A 693 33.65 5.77 12.60
CA THR A 693 32.80 6.96 12.63
C THR A 693 33.10 7.83 11.40
N PRO A 694 32.17 8.00 10.44
CA PRO A 694 32.36 9.00 9.40
C PRO A 694 32.28 10.38 10.05
N ILE A 695 33.22 11.25 9.68
CA ILE A 695 33.23 12.66 10.06
C ILE A 695 31.89 13.25 9.63
N ALA A 696 31.08 13.63 10.60
CA ALA A 696 29.82 14.32 10.37
C ALA A 696 30.12 15.66 9.69
N SER A 697 29.83 15.77 8.39
CA SER A 697 29.58 17.10 7.83
C SER A 697 28.32 17.61 8.51
N GLU A 698 28.45 18.71 9.23
CA GLU A 698 27.35 19.35 9.94
C GLU A 698 26.13 19.47 9.02
N THR A 699 24.97 19.08 9.54
CA THR A 699 23.67 19.28 8.90
C THR A 699 23.51 20.74 8.45
N PRO A 700 23.37 21.04 7.15
CA PRO A 700 23.23 22.42 6.67
C PRO A 700 21.84 23.04 6.91
N LEU A 701 20.89 22.30 7.48
CA LEU A 701 19.51 22.74 7.70
C LEU A 701 19.29 23.62 8.94
N SER A 702 20.36 24.09 9.60
CA SER A 702 20.25 24.92 10.81
C SER A 702 20.92 26.29 10.74
N ASN A 703 21.52 26.70 9.63
CA ASN A 703 22.19 28.00 9.57
C ASN A 703 21.38 28.98 8.71
N PHE A 704 20.56 29.79 9.37
CA PHE A 704 20.04 31.05 8.85
C PHE A 704 21.15 32.05 8.42
N ALA A 705 22.43 31.65 8.54
CA ALA A 705 23.56 32.34 7.91
C ALA A 705 23.45 32.46 6.37
N ALA A 706 22.55 31.70 5.72
CA ALA A 706 22.29 31.78 4.29
C ALA A 706 21.49 33.03 3.85
N PHE A 707 20.81 33.73 4.76
CA PHE A 707 19.92 34.86 4.41
C PHE A 707 20.62 36.23 4.40
N GLY A 708 21.93 36.28 4.65
CA GLY A 708 22.63 37.54 4.94
C GLY A 708 22.29 38.06 6.34
N GLY A 709 23.00 39.10 6.78
CA GLY A 709 22.84 39.67 8.13
C GLY A 709 21.51 40.41 8.35
N ASP A 710 20.69 40.59 7.32
CA ASP A 710 19.55 41.52 7.31
C ASP A 710 18.18 40.86 7.58
N VAL A 711 18.12 39.53 7.71
CA VAL A 711 16.87 38.80 7.95
C VAL A 711 16.81 38.30 9.39
N HIS A 712 16.01 38.97 10.22
CA HIS A 712 15.88 38.66 11.65
C HIS A 712 14.49 38.23 12.07
N SER A 713 13.47 38.69 11.34
CA SER A 713 12.06 38.41 11.60
C SER A 713 11.41 37.62 10.47
N VAL A 714 10.22 37.09 10.74
CA VAL A 714 9.39 36.43 9.73
C VAL A 714 8.91 37.42 8.66
N GLY A 715 8.65 38.67 9.04
CA GLY A 715 8.32 39.76 8.12
C GLY A 715 9.46 40.07 7.14
N ASP A 716 10.70 40.05 7.62
CA ASP A 716 11.89 40.22 6.77
C ASP A 716 12.01 39.05 5.77
N LEU A 717 11.62 37.85 6.18
CA LEU A 717 11.64 36.67 5.30
C LEU A 717 10.60 36.79 4.16
N ILE A 718 9.40 37.29 4.48
CA ILE A 718 8.34 37.52 3.48
C ILE A 718 8.79 38.58 2.46
N SER A 719 9.40 39.67 2.93
CA SER A 719 9.89 40.74 2.05
C SER A 719 11.10 40.28 1.23
N HIS A 720 12.03 39.51 1.81
CA HIS A 720 13.21 38.99 1.13
C HIS A 720 12.86 38.12 -0.10
N PHE A 721 11.80 37.32 -0.01
CA PHE A 721 11.33 36.46 -1.10
C PHE A 721 10.18 37.07 -1.93
N ASN A 722 9.81 38.34 -1.71
CA ASN A 722 8.70 39.01 -2.40
C ASN A 722 7.40 38.18 -2.37
N ALA A 723 7.05 37.60 -1.22
CA ALA A 723 5.82 36.82 -1.11
C ALA A 723 4.57 37.71 -1.15
N THR A 724 3.60 37.37 -2.00
CA THR A 724 2.34 38.10 -2.11
C THR A 724 1.44 37.77 -0.94
N VAL A 725 1.01 38.78 -0.18
CA VAL A 725 0.20 38.61 1.03
C VAL A 725 -1.28 38.89 0.75
N GLY A 726 -2.17 38.04 1.25
CA GLY A 726 -3.64 38.22 1.19
C GLY A 726 -4.31 37.74 -0.10
N GLU A 727 -3.55 37.41 -1.14
CA GLU A 727 -4.09 36.92 -2.42
C GLU A 727 -3.89 35.42 -2.61
N ARG A 728 -4.78 34.79 -3.39
CA ARG A 728 -4.66 33.38 -3.80
C ARG A 728 -4.04 33.29 -5.20
N PRO A 729 -3.29 32.22 -5.51
CA PRO A 729 -2.67 32.07 -6.82
C PRO A 729 -3.74 31.92 -7.92
N ASN A 730 -3.54 32.63 -9.03
CA ASN A 730 -4.23 32.33 -10.28
C ASN A 730 -3.52 31.16 -10.97
N MET A 731 -3.97 29.93 -10.68
CA MET A 731 -3.33 28.72 -11.21
C MET A 731 -3.35 28.66 -12.75
N GLN A 732 -4.37 29.23 -13.39
CA GLN A 732 -4.47 29.22 -14.85
C GLN A 732 -3.36 30.07 -15.48
N SER A 733 -3.13 31.28 -14.98
CA SER A 733 -2.06 32.15 -15.51
C SER A 733 -0.68 31.59 -15.22
N LEU A 734 -0.45 31.07 -14.00
CA LEU A 734 0.86 30.50 -13.61
C LEU A 734 1.21 29.26 -14.44
N LEU A 735 0.26 28.32 -14.61
CA LEU A 735 0.50 27.13 -15.41
C LEU A 735 0.61 27.43 -16.91
N GLN A 736 -0.11 28.45 -17.40
CA GLN A 736 0.04 28.92 -18.77
C GLN A 736 1.45 29.46 -19.00
N GLN A 737 1.96 30.29 -18.09
CA GLN A 737 3.33 30.81 -18.16
C GLN A 737 4.36 29.67 -18.17
N THR A 738 4.21 28.67 -17.30
CA THR A 738 5.09 27.50 -17.29
C THR A 738 5.05 26.73 -18.61
N LEU A 739 3.86 26.58 -19.20
CA LEU A 739 3.68 25.89 -20.48
C LEU A 739 4.30 26.68 -21.65
N GLU A 740 4.17 28.00 -21.66
CA GLU A 740 4.78 28.86 -22.69
C GLU A 740 6.31 28.76 -22.64
N VAL A 741 6.90 28.83 -21.44
CA VAL A 741 8.34 28.62 -21.24
C VAL A 741 8.77 27.23 -21.73
N HIS A 742 7.99 26.19 -21.41
CA HIS A 742 8.29 24.83 -21.86
C HIS A 742 8.28 24.71 -23.40
N LYS A 743 7.36 25.39 -24.08
CA LYS A 743 7.23 25.35 -25.55
C LYS A 743 8.27 26.19 -26.30
N MET A 744 8.81 27.23 -25.67
CA MET A 744 9.80 28.10 -26.29
C MET A 744 11.15 27.42 -26.52
N ASP A 745 11.45 26.37 -25.77
CA ASP A 745 12.69 25.63 -25.95
C ASP A 745 12.47 24.30 -26.68
N ASP A 746 13.14 24.17 -27.82
CA ASP A 746 13.15 22.96 -28.65
C ASP A 746 14.10 21.92 -28.03
N TYR A 747 13.71 21.31 -26.91
CA TYR A 747 14.55 20.32 -26.22
C TYR A 747 14.45 18.93 -26.84
N SER A 748 15.44 18.61 -27.68
CA SER A 748 15.76 17.26 -28.13
C SER A 748 16.35 16.35 -27.01
N ALA A 749 16.41 16.82 -25.76
CA ALA A 749 17.03 16.12 -24.61
C ALA A 749 16.03 15.49 -23.62
N SER A 750 14.74 15.81 -23.69
CA SER A 750 13.71 15.24 -22.80
C SER A 750 13.18 13.92 -23.35
N LEU A 751 13.05 12.91 -22.48
CA LEU A 751 12.34 11.67 -22.81
C LEU A 751 10.82 11.89 -22.94
N LEU A 752 10.29 12.97 -22.35
CA LEU A 752 8.85 13.24 -22.22
C LEU A 752 8.44 14.61 -22.78
N PRO A 753 7.38 14.69 -23.61
CA PRO A 753 6.92 15.94 -24.24
C PRO A 753 5.96 16.79 -23.40
N ALA A 754 5.74 16.44 -22.13
CA ALA A 754 4.78 17.10 -21.24
C ALA A 754 5.49 17.75 -20.05
N VAL A 755 4.88 18.79 -19.47
CA VAL A 755 5.34 19.40 -18.22
C VAL A 755 5.01 18.46 -17.07
N GLY A 756 6.00 18.10 -16.26
CA GLY A 756 5.79 17.32 -15.04
C GLY A 756 5.21 18.22 -13.94
N VAL A 757 4.03 17.91 -13.41
CA VAL A 757 3.39 18.69 -12.35
C VAL A 757 3.30 17.84 -11.09
N VAL A 758 3.86 18.29 -9.99
CA VAL A 758 3.71 17.66 -8.67
C VAL A 758 2.84 18.56 -7.80
N VAL A 759 1.71 18.05 -7.32
CA VAL A 759 0.75 18.82 -6.52
C VAL A 759 0.54 18.14 -5.17
N SER A 760 0.79 18.86 -4.08
CA SER A 760 0.42 18.43 -2.74
C SER A 760 -0.09 19.60 -1.88
N GLY A 761 -1.01 19.30 -0.96
CA GLY A 761 -1.71 20.30 -0.15
C GLY A 761 -3.22 20.08 -0.03
N PRO A 762 -3.97 21.14 0.39
CA PRO A 762 -5.41 21.09 0.59
C PRO A 762 -6.19 20.73 -0.68
N ALA A 763 -7.34 20.07 -0.50
CA ALA A 763 -8.21 19.65 -1.61
C ALA A 763 -8.62 20.81 -2.53
N GLY A 764 -8.82 22.02 -1.98
CA GLY A 764 -9.13 23.22 -2.77
C GLY A 764 -8.02 23.61 -3.74
N LEU A 765 -6.75 23.57 -3.30
CA LEU A 765 -5.59 23.88 -4.16
C LEU A 765 -5.45 22.85 -5.27
N LYS A 766 -5.58 21.56 -4.93
CA LYS A 766 -5.55 20.44 -5.89
C LYS A 766 -6.64 20.55 -6.94
N MET A 767 -7.87 20.89 -6.52
CA MET A 767 -9.01 21.05 -7.43
C MET A 767 -8.77 22.20 -8.42
N VAL A 768 -8.39 23.38 -7.95
CA VAL A 768 -8.12 24.54 -8.81
C VAL A 768 -6.95 24.28 -9.77
N THR A 769 -5.91 23.56 -9.31
CA THR A 769 -4.79 23.15 -10.17
C THR A 769 -5.25 22.20 -11.27
N ASN A 770 -6.05 21.18 -10.94
CA ASN A 770 -6.60 20.24 -11.91
C ASN A 770 -7.56 20.91 -12.92
N GLU A 771 -8.36 21.89 -12.48
CA GLU A 771 -9.23 22.68 -13.36
C GLU A 771 -8.42 23.53 -14.35
N ALA A 772 -7.36 24.20 -13.88
CA ALA A 772 -6.46 24.97 -14.72
C ALA A 772 -5.75 24.09 -15.77
N ILE A 773 -5.26 22.91 -15.36
CA ILE A 773 -4.63 21.93 -16.27
C ILE A 773 -5.62 21.45 -17.33
N PHE A 774 -6.87 21.20 -16.95
CA PHE A 774 -7.92 20.82 -17.90
C PHE A 774 -8.18 21.95 -18.91
N ALA A 775 -8.26 23.20 -18.45
CA ALA A 775 -8.49 24.38 -19.30
C ALA A 775 -7.35 24.63 -20.30
N LEU A 776 -6.10 24.36 -19.93
CA LEU A 776 -4.90 24.53 -20.76
C LEU A 776 -4.59 23.33 -21.67
N GLY A 777 -5.49 22.34 -21.71
CA GLY A 777 -5.30 21.09 -22.43
C GLY A 777 -4.46 20.10 -21.64
N GLY A 778 -5.13 19.21 -20.88
CA GLY A 778 -4.47 18.22 -20.01
C GLY A 778 -3.53 17.25 -20.75
N GLY A 779 -3.54 17.25 -22.09
CA GLY A 779 -2.53 16.63 -22.95
C GLY A 779 -1.09 17.05 -22.66
N ASN A 780 -0.89 18.31 -22.25
CA ASN A 780 0.40 18.96 -22.12
C ASN A 780 1.06 18.78 -20.74
N PHE A 781 0.35 18.20 -19.78
CA PHE A 781 0.78 18.06 -18.39
C PHE A 781 0.68 16.61 -17.93
N ASP A 782 1.67 16.17 -17.15
CA ASP A 782 1.61 14.90 -16.40
C ASP A 782 1.54 15.21 -14.91
N VAL A 783 0.39 14.91 -14.29
CA VAL A 783 0.08 15.34 -12.92
C VAL A 783 0.31 14.20 -11.94
N HIS A 784 1.17 14.47 -10.95
CA HIS A 784 1.44 13.62 -9.80
C HIS A 784 0.84 14.30 -8.56
N GLU A 785 -0.31 13.80 -8.13
CA GLU A 785 -1.01 14.31 -6.95
C GLU A 785 -0.71 13.42 -5.74
N GLU A 786 -0.18 14.00 -4.67
CA GLU A 786 -0.02 13.28 -3.40
C GLU A 786 -1.35 13.31 -2.64
N GLU A 787 -2.01 12.16 -2.52
CA GLU A 787 -3.24 12.03 -1.75
C GLU A 787 -2.98 11.40 -0.39
N PHE A 788 -2.39 12.15 0.54
CA PHE A 788 -2.28 11.75 1.94
C PHE A 788 -3.52 12.17 2.74
N GLU A 789 -4.52 11.29 2.79
CA GLU A 789 -5.66 11.35 3.71
C GLU A 789 -5.72 10.06 4.54
N LEU A 790 -5.00 9.97 5.66
CA LEU A 790 -5.12 8.84 6.59
C LEU A 790 -6.04 9.17 7.77
#